data_AF-A0A2E6EP95-F1
#
_entry.id   AF-A0A2E6EP95-F1
#
_cell.length_a   1.000
_cell.length_b   1.000
_cell.length_c   1.000
_cell.angle_alpha   90.00
_cell.angle_beta   90.00
_cell.angle_gamma   90.00
#
_symmetry.space_group_name_H-M   'P 1'
#
loop_
_entity.id
_entity.type
_entity.pdbx_description
1 polymer ?
#
loop_
_entity_poly.entity_id
_entity_poly.type
_entity_poly.pdbx_seq_one_letter_code
_entity_poly.pdbx_strand_id
1 'polypeptide(L)'
;MRRSLTDSALFAGFFLLLSGLWLTGEVGSGEGRQLVLSVHIIAGIALLVPLVWGIHAHIRTRLQIRPGSVDKAAITNGVVLGLVMITGLAMLQGLFYWSESIPSFGTIHLWSAIALIPVTFWHVRRALRRHPGHRPPGSAETRRGLPHLSISLLALTAIIGAGEWLGTSHQQQPATTATPGEAPFLPARTLTHGGKHIDASLLGGSEKCASCHPDIYRQWSESMHRASASDPHVATGIDWFRRDNGVEASRLCASCHDPIPLLAGELSSATSTMTERAPAHEEGVSCMVCHSIDQVARELPGNGSYRIASPQGSILGHGKAAAALSRLSGSAHSEAMMRRPLMEDSKFCAACHQQLTFSKPPPYSQEDVSGQFSEWSESHFAEHGSEQFQTCQDCHMPPVAANDPAATNGKVRSHRFIGGNHAHAVAAGFDEQARLIRDNLKKAVGMELRVSERQDEPGHLMVEVEIHNRASGHNFPTGVTDIKEAWIELVALNGEEPIFSSGLLDQDHYLDKDAHSYRKVLVDHRNLPVDLHNLMVVKGTLFERTIASGQRDLASYKVPVDSAQMASLQLVAKLRMRRANQRWNDWLFNFDGRTVPVIDIHQKELTVQLNELQLPAKTTTEATVPINNAARQVPDGMVWIPAGPSQLGDQDGEPDEQPPQQIELTSFAIDRYPVTNANYGAFLRAQGAAGPVLKLPWAKAYNWKGLSFPTGSDQQPAILVTRDEASAYCRWKVKGRLPTEAEWEKAARGPANHPYPWGTDWQEGHCEEVEGRDVPPRVGMCPQRDSGYGVSDLVGGVFEWTADSYASYDRSFLHSNANEWLVTFDPLMYSVRGSPPGQVGPATASYSRSGQNGFQRGRVGFRCVLPGEAL
;
A
#
# COMPACT_ATOMS: atom_id res chain seq x y z
N MET A 1 10.71 -30.18 66.33
CA MET A 1 9.81 -30.38 65.17
C MET A 1 8.41 -29.79 65.34
N ARG A 2 7.59 -30.17 66.34
CA ARG A 2 6.21 -29.63 66.45
C ARG A 2 6.09 -28.10 66.60
N ARG A 3 7.06 -27.42 67.24
CA ARG A 3 7.07 -25.95 67.41
C ARG A 3 7.44 -25.16 66.14
N SER A 4 8.40 -25.63 65.34
CA SER A 4 8.78 -24.89 64.12
C SER A 4 7.71 -25.01 63.03
N LEU A 5 7.01 -26.15 62.98
CA LEU A 5 5.89 -26.36 62.05
C LEU A 5 4.71 -25.43 62.32
N THR A 6 4.42 -25.11 63.59
CA THR A 6 3.32 -24.19 63.94
C THR A 6 3.64 -22.74 63.61
N ASP A 7 4.89 -22.31 63.85
CA ASP A 7 5.31 -20.93 63.58
C ASP A 7 5.41 -20.66 62.07
N SER A 8 5.89 -21.64 61.28
CA SER A 8 5.89 -21.58 59.82
C SER A 8 4.49 -21.55 59.23
N ALA A 9 3.54 -22.31 59.78
CA ALA A 9 2.15 -22.30 59.31
C ALA A 9 1.43 -20.97 59.58
N LEU A 10 1.68 -20.34 60.74
CA LEU A 10 1.12 -19.03 61.08
C LEU A 10 1.65 -17.93 60.17
N PHE A 11 2.96 -17.88 59.94
CA PHE A 11 3.57 -16.94 59.01
C PHE A 11 3.02 -17.10 57.59
N ALA A 12 2.97 -18.34 57.09
CA ALA A 12 2.51 -18.60 55.74
C ALA A 12 1.00 -18.32 55.56
N GLY A 13 0.18 -18.59 56.59
CA GLY A 13 -1.23 -18.23 56.59
C GLY A 13 -1.48 -16.72 56.57
N PHE A 14 -0.77 -15.94 57.40
CA PHE A 14 -0.87 -14.47 57.37
C PHE A 14 -0.35 -13.89 56.06
N PHE A 15 0.75 -14.44 55.53
CA PHE A 15 1.28 -14.03 54.24
C PHE A 15 0.27 -14.25 53.11
N LEU A 16 -0.35 -15.42 53.01
CA LEU A 16 -1.37 -15.71 51.99
C LEU A 16 -2.61 -14.81 52.13
N LEU A 17 -3.06 -14.56 53.37
CA LEU A 17 -4.18 -13.64 53.60
C LEU A 17 -3.87 -12.21 53.15
N LEU A 18 -2.71 -11.67 53.54
CA LEU A 18 -2.31 -10.30 53.23
C LEU A 18 -2.01 -10.11 51.74
N SER A 19 -1.29 -11.05 51.13
CA SER A 19 -1.03 -11.03 49.69
C SER A 19 -2.32 -11.21 48.88
N GLY A 20 -3.23 -12.09 49.30
CA GLY A 20 -4.54 -12.24 48.68
C GLY A 20 -5.40 -10.97 48.75
N LEU A 21 -5.46 -10.31 49.91
CA LEU A 21 -6.16 -9.03 50.07
C LEU A 21 -5.53 -7.91 49.21
N TRP A 22 -4.20 -7.80 49.19
CA TRP A 22 -3.52 -6.80 48.38
C TRP A 22 -3.77 -7.01 46.88
N LEU A 23 -3.79 -8.26 46.41
CA LEU A 23 -4.10 -8.61 45.02
C LEU A 23 -5.54 -8.25 44.59
N THR A 24 -6.44 -7.94 45.52
CA THR A 24 -7.81 -7.44 45.22
C THR A 24 -7.89 -5.92 45.05
N GLY A 25 -6.85 -5.18 45.46
CA GLY A 25 -6.80 -3.72 45.28
C GLY A 25 -6.42 -3.32 43.85
N GLU A 26 -6.72 -2.06 43.49
CA GLU A 26 -6.29 -1.44 42.23
C GLU A 26 -4.87 -0.82 42.32
N VAL A 27 -4.20 -0.94 43.46
CA VAL A 27 -2.96 -0.22 43.77
C VAL A 27 -1.74 -1.10 43.50
N GLY A 28 -0.94 -0.76 42.49
CA GLY A 28 0.36 -1.37 42.20
C GLY A 28 0.69 -1.45 40.71
N SER A 29 1.98 -1.42 40.34
CA SER A 29 2.43 -1.65 38.97
C SER A 29 2.12 -3.10 38.54
N GLY A 30 1.93 -3.34 37.24
CA GLY A 30 1.65 -4.68 36.70
C GLY A 30 2.71 -5.72 37.09
N GLU A 31 3.94 -5.24 37.26
CA GLU A 31 5.13 -5.99 37.63
C GLU A 31 5.18 -6.43 39.10
N GLY A 32 4.96 -5.51 40.05
CA GLY A 32 4.83 -5.85 41.47
C GLY A 32 3.66 -6.79 41.72
N ARG A 33 2.57 -6.61 40.96
CA ARG A 33 1.39 -7.48 41.03
C ARG A 33 1.67 -8.90 40.55
N GLN A 34 2.41 -9.06 39.45
CA GLN A 34 2.83 -10.38 38.94
C GLN A 34 3.71 -11.14 39.93
N LEU A 35 4.67 -10.45 40.56
CA LEU A 35 5.58 -11.07 41.52
C LEU A 35 4.84 -11.52 42.79
N VAL A 36 4.00 -10.66 43.37
CA VAL A 36 3.20 -11.00 44.56
C VAL A 36 2.26 -12.18 44.28
N LEU A 37 1.61 -12.19 43.11
CA LEU A 37 0.75 -13.30 42.69
C LEU A 37 1.52 -14.62 42.55
N SER A 38 2.71 -14.57 41.93
CA SER A 38 3.56 -15.75 41.76
C SER A 38 3.99 -16.34 43.11
N VAL A 39 4.44 -15.48 44.03
CA VAL A 39 4.83 -15.91 45.38
C VAL A 39 3.63 -16.42 46.17
N HIS A 40 2.45 -15.80 46.03
CA HIS A 40 1.21 -16.26 46.66
C HIS A 40 0.86 -17.69 46.22
N ILE A 41 0.95 -17.99 44.93
CA ILE A 41 0.65 -19.33 44.40
C ILE A 41 1.67 -20.36 44.88
N ILE A 42 2.97 -20.04 44.80
CA ILE A 42 4.04 -20.94 45.25
C ILE A 42 3.88 -21.25 46.74
N ALA A 43 3.63 -20.23 47.56
CA ALA A 43 3.39 -20.40 48.99
C ALA A 43 2.12 -21.22 49.26
N GLY A 44 1.04 -21.00 48.51
CA GLY A 44 -0.19 -21.78 48.59
C GLY A 44 0.03 -23.26 48.29
N ILE A 45 0.73 -23.58 47.20
CA ILE A 45 1.05 -24.95 46.78
C ILE A 45 1.95 -25.64 47.80
N ALA A 46 2.98 -24.95 48.29
CA ALA A 46 3.91 -25.51 49.29
C ALA A 46 3.19 -25.89 50.61
N LEU A 47 2.09 -25.20 50.95
CA LEU A 47 1.29 -25.49 52.14
C LEU A 47 0.25 -26.57 51.94
N LEU A 48 -0.09 -26.98 50.70
CA LEU A 48 -1.12 -27.98 50.43
C LEU A 48 -0.84 -29.31 51.15
N VAL A 49 0.36 -29.86 50.96
CA VAL A 49 0.71 -31.19 51.47
C VAL A 49 0.79 -31.23 53.01
N PRO A 50 1.49 -30.30 53.69
CA PRO A 50 1.49 -30.24 55.15
C PRO A 50 0.10 -30.02 55.76
N LEU A 51 -0.73 -29.20 55.12
CA LEU A 51 -2.06 -28.87 55.61
C LEU A 51 -3.03 -30.06 55.48
N VAL A 52 -3.05 -30.73 54.32
CA VAL A 52 -3.87 -31.94 54.11
C VAL A 52 -3.46 -33.04 55.08
N TRP A 53 -2.14 -33.24 55.29
CA TRP A 53 -1.65 -34.19 56.29
C TRP A 53 -2.06 -33.81 57.71
N GLY A 54 -1.96 -32.53 58.08
CA GLY A 54 -2.39 -32.02 59.38
C GLY A 54 -3.90 -32.20 59.63
N ILE A 55 -4.73 -31.94 58.62
CA ILE A 55 -6.19 -32.17 58.67
C ILE A 55 -6.47 -33.67 58.83
N HIS A 56 -5.83 -34.53 58.04
CA HIS A 56 -6.00 -35.98 58.13
C HIS A 56 -5.61 -36.50 59.51
N ALA A 57 -4.46 -36.06 60.04
CA ALA A 57 -4.01 -36.41 61.39
C ALA A 57 -5.01 -35.94 62.45
N HIS A 58 -5.50 -34.70 62.35
CA HIS A 58 -6.49 -34.12 63.27
C HIS A 58 -7.79 -34.92 63.27
N ILE A 59 -8.35 -35.22 62.09
CA ILE A 59 -9.56 -36.03 61.91
C ILE A 59 -9.35 -37.43 62.49
N ARG A 60 -8.23 -38.09 62.20
CA ARG A 60 -7.91 -39.43 62.70
C ARG A 60 -7.83 -39.48 64.22
N THR A 61 -7.19 -38.50 64.86
CA THR A 61 -7.15 -38.40 66.32
C THR A 61 -8.51 -38.11 66.96
N ARG A 62 -9.44 -37.47 66.24
CA ARG A 62 -10.78 -37.15 66.75
C ARG A 62 -11.81 -38.25 66.51
N LEU A 63 -11.68 -39.03 65.43
CA LEU A 63 -12.51 -40.21 65.16
C LEU A 63 -12.25 -41.40 66.10
N GLN A 64 -11.09 -41.41 66.77
CA GLN A 64 -10.77 -42.36 67.85
C GLN A 64 -11.45 -42.04 69.19
N ILE A 65 -12.20 -40.92 69.26
CA ILE A 65 -12.96 -40.48 70.45
C ILE A 65 -14.45 -40.80 70.22
N ARG A 66 -15.12 -41.37 71.23
CA ARG A 66 -16.48 -41.98 71.19
C ARG A 66 -17.49 -41.38 70.17
N PRO A 67 -18.35 -42.19 69.49
CA PRO A 67 -19.21 -41.80 68.36
C PRO A 67 -20.34 -40.78 68.61
N GLY A 68 -20.41 -40.12 69.77
CA GLY A 68 -21.49 -39.19 70.15
C GLY A 68 -21.09 -37.70 70.20
N SER A 69 -19.85 -37.35 69.86
CA SER A 69 -19.31 -35.99 70.06
C SER A 69 -18.68 -35.36 68.82
N VAL A 70 -19.24 -35.66 67.64
CA VAL A 70 -18.82 -35.02 66.39
C VAL A 70 -18.88 -33.50 66.56
N ASP A 71 -17.70 -32.86 66.60
CA ASP A 71 -17.61 -31.44 66.81
C ASP A 71 -18.02 -30.72 65.53
N LYS A 72 -19.29 -30.30 65.45
CA LYS A 72 -19.82 -29.51 64.33
C LYS A 72 -18.88 -28.35 63.96
N ALA A 73 -18.18 -27.75 64.92
CA ALA A 73 -17.18 -26.72 64.68
C ALA A 73 -15.95 -27.17 63.90
N ALA A 74 -15.46 -28.39 64.17
CA ALA A 74 -14.34 -28.97 63.44
C ALA A 74 -14.73 -29.31 62.00
N ILE A 75 -15.95 -29.82 61.80
CA ILE A 75 -16.48 -30.12 60.47
C ILE A 75 -16.66 -28.83 59.67
N THR A 76 -17.33 -27.81 60.22
CA THR A 76 -17.50 -26.53 59.54
C THR A 76 -16.15 -25.91 59.18
N ASN A 77 -15.16 -25.96 60.07
CA ASN A 77 -13.81 -25.48 59.79
C ASN A 77 -13.12 -26.26 58.67
N GLY A 78 -13.23 -27.60 58.69
CA GLY A 78 -12.68 -28.45 57.63
C GLY A 78 -13.36 -28.24 56.28
N VAL A 79 -14.67 -27.96 56.26
CA VAL A 79 -15.43 -27.66 55.03
C VAL A 79 -15.02 -26.31 54.46
N VAL A 80 -14.94 -25.25 55.27
CA VAL A 80 -14.51 -23.91 54.81
C VAL A 80 -13.06 -23.95 54.33
N LEU A 81 -12.18 -24.63 55.06
CA LEU A 81 -10.80 -24.83 54.64
C LEU A 81 -10.71 -25.64 53.34
N GLY A 82 -11.47 -26.73 53.23
CA GLY A 82 -11.58 -27.51 52.00
C GLY A 82 -12.09 -26.67 50.83
N LEU A 83 -13.04 -25.76 51.06
CA LEU A 83 -13.55 -24.84 50.05
C LEU A 83 -12.46 -23.87 49.57
N VAL A 84 -11.67 -23.27 50.48
CA VAL A 84 -10.51 -22.43 50.10
C VAL A 84 -9.53 -23.22 49.24
N MET A 85 -9.22 -24.46 49.63
CA MET A 85 -8.26 -25.31 48.93
C MET A 85 -8.77 -25.77 47.56
N ILE A 86 -10.03 -26.20 47.48
CA ILE A 86 -10.68 -26.62 46.24
C ILE A 86 -10.84 -25.44 45.30
N THR A 87 -11.23 -24.27 45.79
CA THR A 87 -11.37 -23.07 44.94
C THR A 87 -10.01 -22.56 44.48
N GLY A 88 -8.97 -22.60 45.31
CA GLY A 88 -7.60 -22.28 44.92
C GLY A 88 -7.04 -23.28 43.90
N LEU A 89 -7.27 -24.58 44.09
CA LEU A 89 -6.90 -25.62 43.13
C LEU A 89 -7.74 -25.56 41.84
N ALA A 90 -9.02 -25.20 41.92
CA ALA A 90 -9.89 -25.03 40.75
C ALA A 90 -9.46 -23.80 39.92
N MET A 91 -9.01 -22.72 40.57
CA MET A 91 -8.34 -21.60 39.90
C MET A 91 -7.03 -22.04 39.23
N LEU A 92 -6.36 -23.07 39.75
CA LEU A 92 -5.23 -23.74 39.09
C LEU A 92 -5.65 -24.80 38.04
N GLN A 93 -6.88 -25.33 38.06
CA GLN A 93 -7.35 -26.43 37.20
C GLN A 93 -8.18 -25.95 36.00
N GLY A 94 -8.74 -24.74 36.06
CA GLY A 94 -9.22 -23.99 34.87
C GLY A 94 -8.14 -23.78 33.79
N LEU A 95 -6.90 -24.17 34.08
CA LEU A 95 -5.75 -24.25 33.19
C LEU A 95 -5.74 -25.48 32.25
N PHE A 96 -6.61 -26.49 32.41
CA PHE A 96 -6.55 -27.74 31.61
C PHE A 96 -7.84 -28.16 30.89
N TYR A 97 -9.02 -27.69 31.30
CA TYR A 97 -10.28 -27.97 30.61
C TYR A 97 -11.21 -26.75 30.64
N TRP A 98 -11.74 -26.41 29.45
CA TRP A 98 -12.86 -25.52 29.15
C TRP A 98 -13.66 -24.99 30.35
N SER A 99 -13.58 -23.68 30.61
CA SER A 99 -14.71 -22.74 30.53
C SER A 99 -14.29 -21.38 31.09
N GLU A 100 -14.99 -20.34 30.66
CA GLU A 100 -14.94 -18.98 31.18
C GLU A 100 -14.66 -18.97 32.69
N SER A 101 -13.57 -18.34 33.10
CA SER A 101 -13.19 -18.23 34.51
C SER A 101 -14.33 -17.53 35.25
N ILE A 102 -15.21 -18.29 35.90
CA ILE A 102 -16.37 -17.74 36.58
C ILE A 102 -15.83 -16.75 37.62
N PRO A 103 -16.12 -15.42 37.52
CA PRO A 103 -15.66 -14.42 38.49
C PRO A 103 -16.04 -14.77 39.93
N SER A 104 -17.01 -15.69 40.08
CA SER A 104 -17.41 -16.28 41.33
C SER A 104 -16.30 -17.08 42.02
N PHE A 105 -15.37 -17.77 41.35
CA PHE A 105 -14.38 -18.60 42.05
C PHE A 105 -13.34 -17.78 42.81
N GLY A 106 -12.81 -16.71 42.24
CA GLY A 106 -11.92 -15.79 42.96
C GLY A 106 -12.63 -15.10 44.13
N THR A 107 -13.89 -14.72 43.91
CA THR A 107 -14.76 -14.14 44.94
C THR A 107 -15.05 -15.15 46.06
N ILE A 108 -15.39 -16.39 45.72
CA ILE A 108 -15.63 -17.49 46.68
C ILE A 108 -14.34 -17.84 47.41
N HIS A 109 -13.18 -17.85 46.74
CA HIS A 109 -11.88 -18.10 47.36
C HIS A 109 -11.55 -17.01 48.40
N LEU A 110 -11.74 -15.74 48.05
CA LEU A 110 -11.55 -14.62 48.96
C LEU A 110 -12.50 -14.69 50.16
N TRP A 111 -13.81 -14.83 49.92
CA TRP A 111 -14.80 -14.84 51.01
C TRP A 111 -14.70 -16.09 51.88
N SER A 112 -14.32 -17.25 51.33
CA SER A 112 -14.05 -18.45 52.12
C SER A 112 -12.77 -18.31 52.94
N ALA A 113 -11.73 -17.65 52.43
CA ALA A 113 -10.52 -17.34 53.19
C ALA A 113 -10.80 -16.35 54.34
N ILE A 114 -11.63 -15.33 54.11
CA ILE A 114 -12.08 -14.40 55.15
C ILE A 114 -12.95 -15.14 56.19
N ALA A 115 -13.88 -15.98 55.75
CA ALA A 115 -14.77 -16.75 56.64
C ALA A 115 -14.02 -17.80 57.46
N LEU A 116 -12.87 -18.30 56.98
CA LEU A 116 -12.03 -19.24 57.71
C LEU A 116 -11.54 -18.67 59.04
N ILE A 117 -11.34 -17.35 59.14
CA ILE A 117 -10.83 -16.66 60.34
C ILE A 117 -11.81 -16.84 61.54
N PRO A 118 -13.08 -16.38 61.47
CA PRO A 118 -14.03 -16.54 62.57
C PRO A 118 -14.40 -18.01 62.83
N VAL A 119 -14.45 -18.85 61.79
CA VAL A 119 -14.77 -20.28 61.94
C VAL A 119 -13.65 -21.04 62.66
N THR A 120 -12.38 -20.76 62.33
CA THR A 120 -11.22 -21.32 63.03
C THR A 120 -11.18 -20.84 64.48
N PHE A 121 -11.42 -19.55 64.71
CA PHE A 121 -11.49 -18.99 66.06
C PHE A 121 -12.58 -19.67 66.91
N TRP A 122 -13.77 -19.89 66.34
CA TRP A 122 -14.86 -20.58 67.03
C TRP A 122 -14.52 -22.06 67.31
N HIS A 123 -13.91 -22.77 66.35
CA HIS A 123 -13.45 -24.14 66.52
C HIS A 123 -12.43 -24.27 67.65
N VAL A 124 -11.40 -23.41 67.65
CA VAL A 124 -10.36 -23.38 68.70
C VAL A 124 -10.97 -23.04 70.06
N ARG A 125 -11.79 -21.98 70.16
CA ARG A 125 -12.46 -21.58 71.41
C ARG A 125 -13.33 -22.70 71.99
N ARG A 126 -14.04 -23.45 71.14
CA ARG A 126 -14.88 -24.58 71.57
C ARG A 126 -14.04 -25.78 72.01
N ALA A 127 -12.94 -26.08 71.30
CA ALA A 127 -12.00 -27.12 71.69
C ALA A 127 -11.38 -26.83 73.08
N LEU A 128 -11.02 -25.57 73.35
CA LEU A 128 -10.48 -25.13 74.63
C LEU A 128 -11.51 -25.23 75.78
N ARG A 129 -12.78 -24.92 75.52
CA ARG A 129 -13.87 -25.05 76.53
C ARG A 129 -14.17 -26.49 76.91
N ARG A 130 -14.01 -27.44 75.99
CA ARG A 130 -14.28 -28.88 76.23
C ARG A 130 -13.13 -29.61 76.93
N HIS A 131 -11.92 -29.06 76.91
CA HIS A 131 -10.74 -29.64 77.56
C HIS A 131 -10.07 -28.59 78.46
N PRO A 132 -10.66 -28.25 79.63
CA PRO A 132 -10.20 -27.16 80.49
C PRO A 132 -8.80 -27.36 81.11
N GLY A 133 -8.25 -28.58 81.05
CA GLY A 133 -6.85 -28.86 81.43
C GLY A 133 -5.81 -28.43 80.37
N HIS A 134 -6.24 -28.12 79.14
CA HIS A 134 -5.42 -27.49 78.12
C HIS A 134 -5.75 -25.99 78.09
N ARG A 135 -5.14 -25.22 79.00
CA ARG A 135 -5.19 -23.76 78.91
C ARG A 135 -4.60 -23.34 77.56
N PRO A 136 -5.25 -22.45 76.78
CA PRO A 136 -4.52 -21.74 75.74
C PRO A 136 -3.42 -20.93 76.43
N PRO A 137 -2.25 -20.71 75.82
CA PRO A 137 -1.30 -19.71 76.30
C PRO A 137 -1.98 -18.34 76.36
N GLY A 138 -2.48 -17.95 77.53
CA GLY A 138 -3.09 -16.63 77.75
C GLY A 138 -2.09 -15.53 77.41
N SER A 139 -2.54 -14.45 76.75
CA SER A 139 -1.81 -13.25 76.28
C SER A 139 -0.51 -13.46 75.48
N ALA A 140 0.11 -14.63 75.55
CA ALA A 140 1.34 -15.02 74.90
C ALA A 140 1.10 -15.49 73.47
N GLU A 141 -0.01 -16.16 73.14
CA GLU A 141 -0.34 -16.52 71.75
C GLU A 141 -0.77 -15.31 70.91
N THR A 142 -1.55 -14.38 71.50
CA THR A 142 -1.88 -13.10 70.85
C THR A 142 -0.63 -12.24 70.64
N ARG A 143 0.33 -12.27 71.59
CA ARG A 143 1.66 -11.66 71.43
C ARG A 143 2.57 -12.40 70.45
N ARG A 144 2.32 -13.68 70.13
CA ARG A 144 3.07 -14.46 69.12
C ARG A 144 2.54 -14.25 67.71
N GLY A 145 1.24 -13.97 67.54
CA GLY A 145 0.66 -13.63 66.23
C GLY A 145 1.16 -12.29 65.68
N LEU A 146 1.33 -11.28 66.54
CA LEU A 146 1.81 -9.94 66.15
C LEU A 146 3.16 -9.94 65.39
N PRO A 147 4.22 -10.61 65.86
CA PRO A 147 5.48 -10.66 65.13
C PRO A 147 5.35 -11.41 63.81
N HIS A 148 4.58 -12.50 63.72
CA HIS A 148 4.35 -13.18 62.43
C HIS A 148 3.57 -12.31 61.45
N LEU A 149 2.53 -11.61 61.89
CA LEU A 149 1.81 -10.62 61.07
C LEU A 149 2.74 -9.50 60.60
N SER A 150 3.60 -8.99 61.48
CA SER A 150 4.57 -7.94 61.15
C SER A 150 5.63 -8.43 60.16
N ILE A 151 6.13 -9.66 60.32
CA ILE A 151 7.09 -10.29 59.40
C ILE A 151 6.42 -10.58 58.05
N SER A 152 5.18 -11.06 58.03
CA SER A 152 4.41 -11.27 56.79
C SER A 152 4.14 -9.96 56.06
N LEU A 153 3.84 -8.88 56.79
CA LEU A 153 3.68 -7.54 56.21
C LEU A 153 5.00 -7.02 55.66
N LEU A 154 6.10 -7.14 56.39
CA LEU A 154 7.44 -6.76 55.93
C LEU A 154 7.88 -7.58 54.70
N ALA A 155 7.62 -8.89 54.70
CA ALA A 155 7.90 -9.76 53.55
C ALA A 155 7.07 -9.35 52.33
N LEU A 156 5.78 -9.06 52.52
CA LEU A 156 4.93 -8.57 51.43
C LEU A 156 5.42 -7.22 50.90
N THR A 157 5.74 -6.26 51.78
CA THR A 157 6.31 -4.95 51.39
C THR A 157 7.66 -5.11 50.68
N ALA A 158 8.53 -6.01 51.13
CA ALA A 158 9.80 -6.29 50.48
C ALA A 158 9.61 -6.91 49.09
N ILE A 159 8.64 -7.81 48.91
CA ILE A 159 8.32 -8.40 47.61
C ILE A 159 7.73 -7.34 46.68
N ILE A 160 6.84 -6.48 47.17
CA ILE A 160 6.30 -5.34 46.40
C ILE A 160 7.46 -4.44 45.95
N GLY A 161 8.31 -4.01 46.88
CA GLY A 161 9.46 -3.16 46.59
C GLY A 161 10.48 -3.83 45.65
N ALA A 162 10.68 -5.14 45.75
CA ALA A 162 11.52 -5.89 44.81
C ALA A 162 10.90 -5.94 43.41
N GLY A 163 9.59 -6.10 43.30
CA GLY A 163 8.86 -6.04 42.03
C GLY A 163 8.94 -4.65 41.38
N GLU A 164 8.76 -3.59 42.16
CA GLU A 164 8.93 -2.20 41.70
C GLU A 164 10.38 -1.88 41.31
N TRP A 165 11.35 -2.38 42.07
CA TRP A 165 12.77 -2.21 41.76
C TRP A 165 13.19 -2.98 40.50
N LEU A 166 12.73 -4.22 40.33
CA LEU A 166 12.97 -5.00 39.12
C LEU A 166 12.36 -4.31 37.89
N GLY A 167 11.15 -3.79 38.01
CA GLY A 167 10.49 -2.99 36.99
C GLY A 167 11.27 -1.75 36.56
N THR A 168 11.71 -0.96 37.54
CA THR A 168 12.52 0.24 37.28
C THR A 168 13.92 -0.09 36.75
N SER A 169 14.51 -1.23 37.14
CA SER A 169 15.81 -1.69 36.62
C SER A 169 15.73 -2.18 35.17
N HIS A 170 14.60 -2.77 34.75
CA HIS A 170 14.34 -3.13 33.35
C HIS A 170 14.13 -1.90 32.45
N GLN A 171 13.80 -0.74 33.01
CA GLN A 171 13.77 0.54 32.29
C GLN A 171 15.16 1.20 32.13
N GLN A 172 16.22 0.68 32.76
CA GLN A 172 17.56 1.26 32.72
C GLN A 172 18.48 0.53 31.73
N GLN A 173 18.14 0.58 30.44
CA GLN A 173 19.18 0.72 29.42
C GLN A 173 19.05 2.11 28.82
N PRO A 174 20.14 2.90 28.75
CA PRO A 174 20.05 4.26 28.30
C PRO A 174 19.70 4.26 26.81
N ALA A 175 18.42 4.49 26.52
CA ALA A 175 18.02 5.08 25.27
C ALA A 175 18.95 6.27 25.00
N THR A 176 19.67 6.24 23.89
CA THR A 176 20.52 7.35 23.46
C THR A 176 19.66 8.61 23.45
N THR A 177 19.99 9.54 24.35
CA THR A 177 19.23 10.78 24.52
C THR A 177 19.32 11.57 23.24
N ALA A 178 18.21 11.71 22.53
CA ALA A 178 18.06 12.72 21.49
C ALA A 178 18.37 14.10 22.08
N THR A 179 19.12 14.91 21.35
CA THR A 179 19.57 16.22 21.80
C THR A 179 18.35 17.15 21.89
N PRO A 180 18.20 17.99 22.93
CA PRO A 180 17.06 18.91 23.02
C PRO A 180 16.98 19.83 21.80
N GLY A 181 15.92 19.69 21.00
CA GLY A 181 15.72 20.43 19.74
C GLY A 181 15.72 19.56 18.48
N GLU A 182 16.19 18.31 18.57
CA GLU A 182 16.01 17.34 17.48
C GLU A 182 14.60 16.77 17.50
N ALA A 183 13.98 16.67 16.32
CA ALA A 183 12.72 15.97 16.13
C ALA A 183 13.03 14.60 15.51
N PRO A 184 13.38 13.59 16.31
CA PRO A 184 14.12 12.40 15.86
C PRO A 184 13.35 11.54 14.85
N PHE A 185 12.03 11.69 14.79
CA PHE A 185 11.16 10.89 13.94
C PHE A 185 10.60 11.65 12.73
N LEU A 186 10.74 12.98 12.67
CA LEU A 186 10.22 13.75 11.53
C LEU A 186 10.86 13.29 10.22
N PRO A 187 10.10 13.24 9.11
CA PRO A 187 8.72 13.73 8.94
C PRO A 187 7.59 12.79 9.42
N ALA A 188 7.91 11.61 9.98
CA ALA A 188 6.88 10.76 10.59
C ALA A 188 6.25 11.45 11.80
N ARG A 189 4.96 11.19 12.02
CA ARG A 189 4.21 11.70 13.19
C ARG A 189 4.36 10.79 14.42
N THR A 190 5.34 9.89 14.41
CA THR A 190 5.60 8.91 15.46
C THR A 190 6.20 9.55 16.70
N LEU A 191 5.78 9.10 17.88
CA LEU A 191 6.24 9.60 19.17
C LEU A 191 6.64 8.45 20.11
N THR A 192 7.55 8.76 21.02
CA THR A 192 7.90 7.91 22.17
C THR A 192 7.78 8.69 23.46
N HIS A 193 7.77 8.02 24.60
CA HIS A 193 7.78 8.69 25.90
C HIS A 193 9.08 9.50 26.09
N GLY A 194 8.93 10.82 26.22
CA GLY A 194 10.07 11.73 26.37
C GLY A 194 10.93 11.89 25.10
N GLY A 195 10.46 11.45 23.93
CA GLY A 195 11.17 11.62 22.65
C GLY A 195 12.46 10.79 22.51
N LYS A 196 12.58 9.72 23.30
CA LYS A 196 13.76 8.84 23.32
C LYS A 196 13.65 7.68 22.34
N HIS A 197 14.78 7.19 21.84
CA HIS A 197 14.82 5.95 21.08
C HIS A 197 14.54 4.73 21.96
N ILE A 198 14.06 3.63 21.37
CA ILE A 198 13.79 2.36 22.07
C ILE A 198 14.71 1.30 21.49
N ASP A 199 15.39 0.55 22.35
CA ASP A 199 16.29 -0.52 21.91
C ASP A 199 15.56 -1.53 21.01
N ALA A 200 16.15 -1.83 19.85
CA ALA A 200 15.55 -2.73 18.85
C ALA A 200 15.22 -4.12 19.42
N SER A 201 15.97 -4.60 20.42
CA SER A 201 15.74 -5.90 21.08
C SER A 201 14.45 -5.96 21.91
N LEU A 202 13.89 -4.80 22.29
CA LEU A 202 12.60 -4.70 22.98
C LEU A 202 11.43 -4.66 21.98
N LEU A 203 11.71 -4.27 20.74
CA LEU A 203 10.71 -4.12 19.68
C LEU A 203 10.64 -5.36 18.78
N GLY A 204 11.74 -6.06 18.54
CA GLY A 204 11.78 -7.33 17.80
C GLY A 204 11.71 -8.58 18.70
N GLY A 205 11.95 -9.74 18.12
CA GLY A 205 11.97 -11.02 18.84
C GLY A 205 10.58 -11.60 19.08
N SER A 206 9.67 -11.42 18.12
CA SER A 206 8.28 -11.91 18.20
C SER A 206 8.19 -13.44 18.39
N GLU A 207 9.24 -14.19 18.05
CA GLU A 207 9.38 -15.63 18.35
C GLU A 207 9.14 -15.94 19.85
N LYS A 208 9.53 -15.03 20.75
CA LYS A 208 9.30 -15.19 22.20
C LYS A 208 7.82 -15.34 22.53
N CYS A 209 6.95 -14.69 21.76
CA CYS A 209 5.48 -14.77 21.89
C CYS A 209 4.95 -16.14 21.46
N ALA A 210 5.60 -16.82 20.49
CA ALA A 210 5.18 -18.12 19.96
C ALA A 210 5.16 -19.24 21.02
N SER A 211 5.95 -19.09 22.10
CA SER A 211 5.96 -20.05 23.22
C SER A 211 4.60 -20.18 23.92
N CYS A 212 3.81 -19.11 23.93
CA CYS A 212 2.47 -19.06 24.49
C CYS A 212 1.39 -18.89 23.42
N HIS A 213 1.67 -18.19 22.33
CA HIS A 213 0.74 -17.83 21.27
C HIS A 213 1.17 -18.41 19.91
N PRO A 214 1.34 -19.74 19.79
CA PRO A 214 1.82 -20.35 18.55
C PRO A 214 0.87 -20.11 17.36
N ASP A 215 -0.45 -20.08 17.59
CA ASP A 215 -1.41 -19.89 16.48
C ASP A 215 -1.41 -18.43 16.00
N ILE A 216 -1.45 -17.46 16.91
CA ILE A 216 -1.30 -16.03 16.58
C ILE A 216 0.05 -15.77 15.90
N TYR A 217 1.15 -16.32 16.42
CA TYR A 217 2.48 -16.12 15.84
C TYR A 217 2.55 -16.63 14.41
N ARG A 218 2.03 -17.84 14.14
CA ARG A 218 1.97 -18.40 12.79
C ARG A 218 1.14 -17.51 11.84
N GLN A 219 -0.02 -17.05 12.29
CA GLN A 219 -0.88 -16.15 11.51
C GLN A 219 -0.17 -14.84 11.16
N TRP A 220 0.51 -14.22 12.13
CA TRP A 220 1.28 -13.00 11.93
C TRP A 220 2.48 -13.23 11.01
N SER A 221 3.21 -14.35 11.16
CA SER A 221 4.42 -14.63 10.38
C SER A 221 4.14 -14.78 8.88
N GLU A 222 2.92 -15.18 8.51
CA GLU A 222 2.47 -15.31 7.12
C GLU A 222 1.83 -14.02 6.56
N SER A 223 1.80 -12.93 7.35
CA SER A 223 1.10 -11.69 7.02
C SER A 223 1.99 -10.59 6.42
N MET A 224 1.35 -9.63 5.74
CA MET A 224 2.05 -8.43 5.26
C MET A 224 2.54 -7.49 6.37
N HIS A 225 2.05 -7.64 7.60
CA HIS A 225 2.57 -6.88 8.74
C HIS A 225 3.96 -7.38 9.12
N ARG A 226 4.16 -8.70 9.15
CA ARG A 226 5.49 -9.31 9.29
C ARG A 226 6.40 -8.97 8.12
N ALA A 227 5.87 -8.96 6.90
CA ALA A 227 6.66 -8.68 5.70
C ALA A 227 6.77 -7.19 5.36
N SER A 228 6.29 -6.29 6.22
CA SER A 228 6.14 -4.87 5.87
C SER A 228 7.47 -4.17 5.53
N ALA A 229 8.59 -4.68 6.07
CA ALA A 229 9.95 -4.20 5.80
C ALA A 229 10.75 -5.09 4.83
N SER A 230 10.34 -6.35 4.65
CA SER A 230 11.09 -7.36 3.91
C SER A 230 10.48 -7.71 2.54
N ASP A 231 9.23 -7.30 2.29
CA ASP A 231 8.60 -7.46 0.99
C ASP A 231 9.44 -6.76 -0.11
N PRO A 232 9.82 -7.45 -1.20
CA PRO A 232 10.70 -6.89 -2.21
C PRO A 232 10.19 -5.59 -2.85
N HIS A 233 8.87 -5.46 -3.05
CA HIS A 233 8.28 -4.24 -3.62
C HIS A 233 8.43 -3.05 -2.68
N VAL A 234 8.28 -3.26 -1.38
CA VAL A 234 8.44 -2.21 -0.37
C VAL A 234 9.93 -1.90 -0.12
N ALA A 235 10.74 -2.92 0.17
CA ALA A 235 12.13 -2.76 0.54
C ALA A 235 12.92 -2.02 -0.55
N THR A 236 12.78 -2.46 -1.80
CA THR A 236 13.48 -1.85 -2.93
C THR A 236 12.97 -0.43 -3.19
N GLY A 237 11.67 -0.18 -3.03
CA GLY A 237 11.07 1.14 -3.23
C GLY A 237 11.56 2.14 -2.19
N ILE A 238 11.63 1.74 -0.92
CA ILE A 238 12.19 2.56 0.16
C ILE A 238 13.69 2.81 -0.05
N ASP A 239 14.45 1.81 -0.49
CA ASP A 239 15.89 1.97 -0.73
C ASP A 239 16.16 2.93 -1.90
N TRP A 240 15.37 2.86 -2.97
CA TRP A 240 15.40 3.87 -4.03
C TRP A 240 15.05 5.26 -3.49
N PHE A 241 13.95 5.37 -2.74
CA PHE A 241 13.49 6.63 -2.16
C PHE A 241 14.56 7.28 -1.27
N ARG A 242 15.25 6.48 -0.45
CA ARG A 242 16.37 6.88 0.40
C ARG A 242 17.55 7.44 -0.41
N ARG A 243 17.88 6.84 -1.55
CA ARG A 243 18.98 7.31 -2.42
C ARG A 243 18.69 8.69 -2.98
N ASP A 244 17.44 8.96 -3.35
CA ASP A 244 17.06 10.22 -4.01
C ASP A 244 16.70 11.34 -3.01
N ASN A 245 16.18 11.00 -1.82
CA ASN A 245 15.62 11.98 -0.87
C ASN A 245 16.34 12.03 0.49
N GLY A 246 17.29 11.13 0.73
CA GLY A 246 18.01 11.00 2.01
C GLY A 246 17.32 10.08 3.02
N VAL A 247 18.10 9.67 4.03
CA VAL A 247 17.65 8.72 5.07
C VAL A 247 16.54 9.34 5.94
N GLU A 248 16.64 10.63 6.23
CA GLU A 248 15.68 11.38 7.03
C GLU A 248 14.28 11.38 6.40
N ALA A 249 14.18 11.56 5.08
CA ALA A 249 12.90 11.54 4.37
C ALA A 249 12.22 10.17 4.48
N SER A 250 13.01 9.09 4.50
CA SER A 250 12.48 7.72 4.57
C SER A 250 11.84 7.34 5.91
N ARG A 251 12.02 8.17 6.96
CA ARG A 251 11.38 7.95 8.27
C ARG A 251 9.86 7.93 8.17
N LEU A 252 9.28 8.68 7.22
CA LEU A 252 7.85 8.61 6.91
C LEU A 252 7.44 7.17 6.54
N CYS A 253 8.14 6.57 5.58
CA CYS A 253 7.87 5.20 5.13
C CYS A 253 8.10 4.21 6.27
N ALA A 254 9.21 4.38 6.99
CA ALA A 254 9.60 3.53 8.12
C ALA A 254 8.56 3.54 9.24
N SER A 255 7.82 4.64 9.45
CA SER A 255 6.80 4.72 10.50
C SER A 255 5.69 3.68 10.36
N CYS A 256 5.41 3.22 9.14
CA CYS A 256 4.41 2.19 8.87
C CYS A 256 5.05 0.86 8.43
N HIS A 257 6.11 0.91 7.63
CA HIS A 257 6.70 -0.27 7.00
C HIS A 257 7.85 -0.89 7.80
N ASP A 258 8.66 -0.08 8.47
CA ASP A 258 9.89 -0.51 9.13
C ASP A 258 10.09 0.23 10.48
N PRO A 259 9.15 0.06 11.43
CA PRO A 259 9.07 0.89 12.63
C PRO A 259 10.20 0.61 13.63
N ILE A 260 10.79 -0.58 13.61
CA ILE A 260 11.87 -0.98 14.53
C ILE A 260 13.11 -0.09 14.37
N PRO A 261 13.75 0.02 13.18
CA PRO A 261 14.91 0.90 13.01
C PRO A 261 14.56 2.39 13.14
N LEU A 262 13.33 2.81 12.85
CA LEU A 262 12.87 4.17 13.15
C LEU A 262 12.93 4.45 14.66
N LEU A 263 12.29 3.59 15.44
CA LEU A 263 12.17 3.77 16.90
C LEU A 263 13.52 3.56 17.61
N ALA A 264 14.38 2.68 17.10
CA ALA A 264 15.73 2.46 17.59
C ALA A 264 16.72 3.59 17.25
N GLY A 265 16.32 4.54 16.41
CA GLY A 265 17.17 5.68 16.03
C GLY A 265 18.24 5.32 15.01
N GLU A 266 18.08 4.21 14.30
CA GLU A 266 19.02 3.74 13.28
C GLU A 266 18.86 4.52 11.96
N LEU A 267 17.73 5.21 11.80
CA LEU A 267 17.47 6.15 10.70
C LEU A 267 17.90 7.59 11.04
N SER A 268 18.81 7.79 12.00
CA SER A 268 19.21 9.11 12.51
C SER A 268 20.36 9.79 11.76
N SER A 269 21.19 9.06 11.00
CA SER A 269 22.38 9.62 10.31
C SER A 269 22.48 9.19 8.85
N ALA A 270 22.97 10.08 7.99
CA ALA A 270 23.24 9.81 6.56
C ALA A 270 24.28 8.70 6.32
N THR A 271 25.07 8.34 7.33
CA THR A 271 26.07 7.27 7.33
C THR A 271 25.54 5.92 7.79
N SER A 272 24.24 5.79 8.16
CA SER A 272 23.68 4.48 8.47
C SER A 272 23.55 3.65 7.18
N THR A 273 24.65 3.04 6.78
CA THR A 273 24.64 1.96 5.82
C THR A 273 23.88 0.82 6.46
N MET A 274 22.65 0.56 6.01
CA MET A 274 21.92 -0.68 6.33
C MET A 274 22.58 -1.89 5.62
N THR A 275 23.90 -1.97 5.62
CA THR A 275 24.69 -3.03 4.99
C THR A 275 24.58 -4.35 5.75
N GLU A 276 24.10 -4.32 6.99
CA GLU A 276 23.69 -5.51 7.76
C GLU A 276 22.36 -5.18 8.43
N ARG A 277 21.22 -5.62 7.87
CA ARG A 277 19.93 -5.56 8.58
C ARG A 277 20.06 -6.46 9.81
N ALA A 278 19.89 -5.89 11.00
CA ALA A 278 19.82 -6.71 12.21
C ALA A 278 18.62 -7.67 12.06
N PRO A 279 18.68 -8.91 12.60
CA PRO A 279 17.58 -9.87 12.48
C PRO A 279 16.21 -9.31 12.93
N ALA A 280 16.21 -8.38 13.88
CA ALA A 280 15.00 -7.69 14.36
C ALA A 280 14.34 -6.82 13.27
N HIS A 281 15.09 -6.26 12.33
CA HIS A 281 14.56 -5.41 11.25
C HIS A 281 13.80 -6.20 10.19
N GLU A 282 14.00 -7.52 10.14
CA GLU A 282 13.20 -8.34 9.24
C GLU A 282 11.75 -8.46 9.71
N GLU A 283 11.45 -8.25 10.99
CA GLU A 283 10.11 -8.47 11.56
C GLU A 283 9.06 -7.43 11.15
N GLY A 284 9.46 -6.32 10.53
CA GLY A 284 8.53 -5.27 10.09
C GLY A 284 7.68 -4.74 11.26
N VAL A 285 6.36 -4.80 11.12
CA VAL A 285 5.41 -4.52 12.20
C VAL A 285 5.32 -5.75 13.12
N SER A 286 6.17 -5.79 14.14
CA SER A 286 6.26 -6.88 15.11
C SER A 286 5.13 -6.90 16.13
N CYS A 287 5.04 -8.00 16.91
CA CYS A 287 4.11 -8.10 18.03
C CYS A 287 4.28 -6.92 19.01
N MET A 288 5.52 -6.62 19.39
CA MET A 288 5.79 -5.57 20.38
C MET A 288 5.61 -4.16 19.83
N VAL A 289 5.80 -3.94 18.53
CA VAL A 289 5.47 -2.66 17.90
C VAL A 289 3.98 -2.38 18.05
N CYS A 290 3.10 -3.30 17.62
CA CYS A 290 1.65 -3.11 17.74
C CYS A 290 1.19 -3.05 19.20
N HIS A 291 1.60 -4.01 20.04
CA HIS A 291 1.08 -4.11 21.41
C HIS A 291 1.63 -3.08 22.39
N SER A 292 2.67 -2.32 22.00
CA SER A 292 3.23 -1.24 22.82
C SER A 292 2.71 0.15 22.43
N ILE A 293 1.92 0.28 21.33
CA ILE A 293 1.23 1.52 21.00
C ILE A 293 0.22 1.83 22.10
N ASP A 294 0.37 2.98 22.75
CA ASP A 294 -0.47 3.39 23.86
C ASP A 294 -1.35 4.60 23.56
N GLN A 295 -1.14 5.23 22.40
CA GLN A 295 -1.93 6.35 21.93
C GLN A 295 -1.83 6.47 20.41
N VAL A 296 -2.92 6.90 19.78
CA VAL A 296 -2.94 7.39 18.39
C VAL A 296 -3.45 8.83 18.36
N ALA A 297 -3.16 9.56 17.28
CA ALA A 297 -3.68 10.92 17.10
C ALA A 297 -5.22 10.93 17.21
N ARG A 298 -5.78 11.96 17.85
CA ARG A 298 -7.24 12.05 18.06
C ARG A 298 -7.99 12.50 16.80
N GLU A 299 -7.36 13.42 16.07
CA GLU A 299 -7.87 14.05 14.85
C GLU A 299 -7.04 13.55 13.66
N LEU A 300 -7.74 12.94 12.68
CA LEU A 300 -7.21 12.30 11.48
C LEU A 300 -5.84 11.61 11.68
N PRO A 301 -5.83 10.41 12.29
CA PRO A 301 -4.61 9.61 12.38
C PRO A 301 -4.08 9.29 10.99
N GLY A 302 -2.77 9.27 10.81
CA GLY A 302 -2.10 8.97 9.55
C GLY A 302 -0.63 9.34 9.57
N ASN A 303 0.15 8.85 8.60
CA ASN A 303 1.60 9.05 8.49
C ASN A 303 2.37 8.65 9.79
N GLY A 304 2.00 7.51 10.37
CA GLY A 304 2.65 6.94 11.55
C GLY A 304 2.34 7.68 12.84
N SER A 305 1.15 8.30 12.95
CA SER A 305 0.76 9.15 14.09
C SER A 305 0.35 8.35 15.34
N TYR A 306 1.26 7.54 15.84
CA TYR A 306 1.13 6.78 17.08
C TYR A 306 2.20 7.17 18.09
N ARG A 307 1.89 6.94 19.37
CA ARG A 307 2.87 6.94 20.46
C ARG A 307 3.07 5.53 20.95
N ILE A 308 4.33 5.17 21.13
CA ILE A 308 4.72 3.88 21.68
C ILE A 308 5.30 4.06 23.09
N ALA A 309 4.87 3.21 24.02
CA ALA A 309 5.50 3.06 25.33
C ALA A 309 6.68 2.09 25.22
N SER A 310 7.71 2.27 26.05
CA SER A 310 8.79 1.28 26.11
C SER A 310 8.18 -0.08 26.48
N PRO A 311 8.37 -1.13 25.66
CA PRO A 311 7.80 -2.44 25.93
C PRO A 311 8.25 -2.95 27.31
N GLN A 312 7.30 -3.23 28.20
CA GLN A 312 7.59 -3.86 29.49
C GLN A 312 7.68 -5.37 29.29
N GLY A 313 8.88 -5.93 29.43
CA GLY A 313 9.06 -7.38 29.45
C GLY A 313 8.40 -8.00 30.69
N SER A 314 7.95 -9.26 30.61
CA SER A 314 7.54 -9.97 31.82
C SER A 314 8.77 -10.21 32.72
N ILE A 315 8.69 -9.83 34.00
CA ILE A 315 9.76 -10.08 34.99
C ILE A 315 10.05 -11.58 35.13
N LEU A 316 9.11 -12.45 34.78
CA LEU A 316 9.23 -13.89 34.91
C LEU A 316 10.14 -14.53 33.85
N GLY A 317 10.61 -13.76 32.86
CA GLY A 317 11.50 -14.24 31.79
C GLY A 317 10.78 -15.11 30.75
N HIS A 318 11.54 -15.93 30.03
CA HIS A 318 11.05 -16.82 28.97
C HIS A 318 11.20 -18.31 29.35
N GLY A 319 10.27 -19.17 28.90
CA GLY A 319 10.31 -20.62 29.09
C GLY A 319 9.05 -21.22 29.75
N LYS A 320 8.99 -22.55 29.86
CA LYS A 320 7.78 -23.28 30.32
C LYS A 320 7.28 -22.87 31.71
N ALA A 321 8.20 -22.58 32.64
CA ALA A 321 7.86 -22.17 34.00
C ALA A 321 7.35 -20.72 34.06
N ALA A 322 7.97 -19.81 33.31
CA ALA A 322 7.51 -18.44 33.14
C ALA A 322 6.13 -18.40 32.47
N ALA A 323 5.93 -19.18 31.40
CA ALA A 323 4.64 -19.34 30.73
C ALA A 323 3.55 -19.87 31.67
N ALA A 324 3.87 -20.83 32.54
CA ALA A 324 2.94 -21.33 33.55
C ALA A 324 2.57 -20.25 34.57
N LEU A 325 3.52 -19.41 35.00
CA LEU A 325 3.28 -18.32 35.96
C LEU A 325 2.54 -17.12 35.33
N SER A 326 2.84 -16.75 34.08
CA SER A 326 2.15 -15.68 33.35
C SER A 326 0.70 -16.04 33.03
N ARG A 327 0.39 -17.33 32.79
CA ARG A 327 -1.00 -17.83 32.67
C ARG A 327 -1.81 -17.62 33.95
N LEU A 328 -1.16 -17.64 35.11
CA LEU A 328 -1.80 -17.40 36.41
C LEU A 328 -2.08 -15.91 36.63
N SER A 329 -1.31 -15.01 36.02
CA SER A 329 -1.50 -13.55 36.04
C SER A 329 -2.30 -12.99 34.85
N GLY A 330 -3.03 -13.86 34.12
CA GLY A 330 -3.50 -13.60 32.75
C GLY A 330 -4.26 -12.29 32.53
N SER A 331 -4.98 -11.76 33.53
CA SER A 331 -5.71 -10.49 33.39
C SER A 331 -4.79 -9.28 33.24
N ALA A 332 -3.71 -9.18 34.03
CA ALA A 332 -2.81 -8.03 34.00
C ALA A 332 -1.96 -7.97 32.71
N HIS A 333 -1.53 -9.13 32.21
CA HIS A 333 -0.84 -9.23 30.91
C HIS A 333 -1.78 -8.87 29.76
N SER A 334 -3.00 -9.42 29.76
CA SER A 334 -4.01 -9.14 28.74
C SER A 334 -4.38 -7.65 28.72
N GLU A 335 -4.59 -7.02 29.88
CA GLU A 335 -4.89 -5.59 29.97
C GLU A 335 -3.76 -4.71 29.44
N ALA A 336 -2.51 -5.01 29.81
CA ALA A 336 -1.34 -4.28 29.34
C ALA A 336 -1.09 -4.44 27.82
N MET A 337 -1.39 -5.62 27.26
CA MET A 337 -1.19 -5.91 25.84
C MET A 337 -2.36 -5.45 24.96
N MET A 338 -3.59 -5.49 25.45
CA MET A 338 -4.79 -5.14 24.67
C MET A 338 -5.17 -3.66 24.78
N ARG A 339 -4.76 -2.98 25.86
CA ARG A 339 -4.96 -1.54 26.09
C ARG A 339 -6.36 -1.04 25.72
N ARG A 340 -7.40 -1.79 26.10
CA ARG A 340 -8.79 -1.47 25.73
C ARG A 340 -9.19 -0.09 26.26
N PRO A 341 -9.98 0.71 25.49
CA PRO A 341 -10.62 0.36 24.21
C PRO A 341 -9.73 0.66 22.98
N LEU A 342 -8.48 1.09 23.13
CA LEU A 342 -7.66 1.59 22.02
C LEU A 342 -7.55 0.61 20.85
N MET A 343 -7.21 -0.66 21.12
CA MET A 343 -7.04 -1.67 20.06
C MET A 343 -8.36 -2.20 19.48
N GLU A 344 -9.50 -1.80 20.04
CA GLU A 344 -10.84 -2.13 19.53
C GLU A 344 -11.40 -1.01 18.63
N ASP A 345 -10.72 0.14 18.53
CA ASP A 345 -11.11 1.29 17.71
C ASP A 345 -10.40 1.26 16.34
N SER A 346 -11.12 1.48 15.24
CA SER A 346 -10.57 1.59 13.88
C SER A 346 -9.48 2.66 13.75
N LYS A 347 -9.49 3.70 14.60
CA LYS A 347 -8.43 4.74 14.66
C LYS A 347 -7.04 4.17 14.98
N PHE A 348 -6.98 3.01 15.64
CA PHE A 348 -5.72 2.31 15.86
C PHE A 348 -5.03 1.98 14.54
N CYS A 349 -5.78 1.41 13.60
CA CYS A 349 -5.29 1.04 12.26
C CYS A 349 -4.98 2.28 11.41
N ALA A 350 -5.76 3.35 11.57
CA ALA A 350 -5.62 4.60 10.83
C ALA A 350 -4.25 5.28 11.00
N ALA A 351 -3.55 5.03 12.12
CA ALA A 351 -2.22 5.58 12.31
C ALA A 351 -1.24 5.21 11.17
N CYS A 352 -1.44 4.05 10.54
CA CYS A 352 -0.65 3.57 9.41
C CYS A 352 -1.47 3.42 8.11
N HIS A 353 -2.78 3.16 8.20
CA HIS A 353 -3.70 2.98 7.06
C HIS A 353 -4.40 4.28 6.65
N GLN A 354 -3.73 5.41 6.84
CA GLN A 354 -4.11 6.72 6.32
C GLN A 354 -2.82 7.44 5.92
N GLN A 355 -2.71 7.80 4.64
CA GLN A 355 -1.54 8.45 4.08
C GLN A 355 -1.90 9.81 3.50
N LEU A 356 -1.33 10.85 4.10
CA LEU A 356 -1.63 12.25 3.75
C LEU A 356 -0.42 12.87 3.03
N THR A 357 -0.65 13.64 1.97
CA THR A 357 0.43 14.41 1.33
C THR A 357 0.96 15.53 2.23
N PHE A 358 2.25 15.86 2.07
CA PHE A 358 2.90 16.99 2.74
C PHE A 358 2.94 18.22 1.81
N SER A 359 1.80 18.84 1.55
CA SER A 359 1.77 20.13 0.85
C SER A 359 2.40 21.22 1.75
N LYS A 360 3.58 21.76 1.40
CA LYS A 360 4.12 23.00 2.00
C LYS A 360 3.45 24.23 1.37
N PRO A 361 3.36 25.35 2.12
CA PRO A 361 2.22 25.75 2.95
C PRO A 361 0.97 26.14 2.09
N PRO A 362 -0.16 26.54 2.73
CA PRO A 362 -1.42 26.87 2.06
C PRO A 362 -1.27 27.83 0.84
N PRO A 363 -2.15 27.73 -0.17
CA PRO A 363 -3.54 27.24 -0.08
C PRO A 363 -3.76 25.78 -0.49
N TYR A 364 -2.72 24.97 -0.69
CA TYR A 364 -2.89 23.59 -1.16
C TYR A 364 -3.44 22.66 -0.06
N SER A 365 -4.53 21.95 -0.38
CA SER A 365 -5.15 20.91 0.44
C SER A 365 -4.17 19.79 0.78
N GLN A 366 -4.37 19.13 1.94
CA GLN A 366 -3.86 17.78 2.15
C GLN A 366 -4.67 16.88 1.23
N GLU A 367 -3.98 16.23 0.28
CA GLU A 367 -4.60 15.26 -0.61
C GLU A 367 -4.41 13.87 -0.01
N ASP A 368 -5.47 13.07 -0.09
CA ASP A 368 -5.47 11.70 0.41
C ASP A 368 -4.83 10.78 -0.64
N VAL A 369 -3.56 10.43 -0.43
CA VAL A 369 -2.84 9.49 -1.30
C VAL A 369 -3.42 8.08 -1.12
N SER A 370 -3.76 7.73 0.12
CA SER A 370 -4.30 6.42 0.50
C SER A 370 -5.16 6.58 1.75
N GLY A 371 -6.48 6.52 1.56
CA GLY A 371 -7.48 7.00 2.52
C GLY A 371 -8.33 5.94 3.16
N GLN A 372 -7.80 4.76 3.49
CA GLN A 372 -8.62 3.63 3.92
C GLN A 372 -9.50 3.96 5.13
N PHE A 373 -8.96 4.73 6.09
CA PHE A 373 -9.72 5.15 7.25
C PHE A 373 -10.77 6.19 6.91
N SER A 374 -10.43 7.20 6.10
CA SER A 374 -11.40 8.20 5.63
C SER A 374 -12.55 7.53 4.86
N GLU A 375 -12.23 6.67 3.90
CA GLU A 375 -13.19 5.87 3.12
C GLU A 375 -14.10 5.03 4.03
N TRP A 376 -13.54 4.40 5.06
CA TRP A 376 -14.32 3.67 6.07
C TRP A 376 -15.23 4.59 6.88
N SER A 377 -14.71 5.73 7.33
CA SER A 377 -15.45 6.68 8.17
C SER A 377 -16.66 7.29 7.47
N GLU A 378 -16.62 7.35 6.14
CA GLU A 378 -17.72 7.82 5.29
C GLU A 378 -18.73 6.71 4.94
N SER A 379 -18.44 5.46 5.30
CA SER A 379 -19.28 4.31 5.01
C SER A 379 -20.35 4.06 6.06
N HIS A 380 -21.38 3.29 5.68
CA HIS A 380 -22.43 2.83 6.59
C HIS A 380 -21.92 1.90 7.70
N PHE A 381 -20.72 1.33 7.56
CA PHE A 381 -20.09 0.51 8.61
C PHE A 381 -19.49 1.33 9.76
N ALA A 382 -19.26 2.63 9.57
CA ALA A 382 -18.74 3.52 10.62
C ALA A 382 -19.85 4.17 11.48
N GLU A 383 -21.12 3.96 11.14
CA GLU A 383 -22.25 4.54 11.88
C GLU A 383 -22.46 3.85 13.24
N HIS A 384 -21.94 4.47 14.30
CA HIS A 384 -22.09 3.95 15.66
C HIS A 384 -23.56 3.74 16.04
N GLY A 385 -23.88 2.53 16.51
CA GLY A 385 -25.24 2.15 16.93
C GLY A 385 -26.10 1.54 15.81
N SER A 386 -25.62 1.54 14.56
CA SER A 386 -26.22 0.76 13.48
C SER A 386 -26.00 -0.74 13.70
N GLU A 387 -26.97 -1.57 13.30
CA GLU A 387 -26.82 -3.04 13.29
C GLU A 387 -25.71 -3.51 12.34
N GLN A 388 -25.29 -2.64 11.41
CA GLN A 388 -24.24 -2.91 10.43
C GLN A 388 -22.88 -2.33 10.85
N PHE A 389 -22.78 -1.70 12.03
CA PHE A 389 -21.52 -1.13 12.51
C PHE A 389 -20.43 -2.22 12.58
N GLN A 390 -19.30 -1.98 11.90
CA GLN A 390 -18.14 -2.87 11.93
C GLN A 390 -16.85 -2.06 11.96
N THR A 391 -15.93 -2.48 12.82
CA THR A 391 -14.59 -1.91 12.91
C THR A 391 -13.66 -2.56 11.88
N CYS A 392 -12.50 -1.93 11.62
CA CYS A 392 -11.46 -2.55 10.77
C CYS A 392 -11.10 -3.96 11.28
N GLN A 393 -11.05 -4.14 12.61
CA GLN A 393 -10.72 -5.37 13.29
C GLN A 393 -11.77 -6.47 13.08
N ASP A 394 -13.05 -6.11 12.94
CA ASP A 394 -14.12 -7.10 12.72
C ASP A 394 -13.99 -7.79 11.36
N CYS A 395 -13.62 -7.02 10.32
CA CYS A 395 -13.41 -7.55 8.97
C CYS A 395 -12.01 -8.17 8.78
N HIS A 396 -10.95 -7.49 9.23
CA HIS A 396 -9.56 -7.86 8.91
C HIS A 396 -8.88 -8.74 9.97
N MET A 397 -9.45 -8.80 11.18
CA MET A 397 -9.02 -9.68 12.27
C MET A 397 -10.20 -10.53 12.79
N PRO A 398 -10.92 -11.26 11.92
CA PRO A 398 -12.11 -11.98 12.33
C PRO A 398 -11.80 -13.03 13.40
N PRO A 399 -12.77 -13.38 14.27
CA PRO A 399 -12.55 -14.39 15.30
C PRO A 399 -12.34 -15.77 14.66
N VAL A 400 -11.17 -16.37 14.89
CA VAL A 400 -10.75 -17.69 14.38
C VAL A 400 -10.44 -18.63 15.53
N ALA A 401 -10.65 -19.93 15.31
CA ALA A 401 -10.29 -20.93 16.32
C ALA A 401 -8.78 -20.90 16.59
N ALA A 402 -8.40 -20.94 17.87
CA ALA A 402 -7.00 -21.02 18.29
C ALA A 402 -6.87 -21.68 19.65
N ASN A 403 -5.74 -22.34 19.87
CA ASN A 403 -5.33 -22.99 21.10
C ASN A 403 -4.32 -22.15 21.88
N ASP A 404 -4.49 -20.83 21.82
CA ASP A 404 -3.66 -19.86 22.53
C ASP A 404 -4.32 -19.48 23.88
N PRO A 405 -3.54 -19.14 24.93
CA PRO A 405 -4.08 -18.63 26.20
C PRO A 405 -4.90 -17.34 26.05
N ALA A 406 -4.75 -16.61 24.94
CA ALA A 406 -5.54 -15.44 24.61
C ALA A 406 -6.94 -15.78 24.06
N ALA A 407 -7.22 -17.06 23.77
CA ALA A 407 -8.47 -17.48 23.16
C ALA A 407 -9.64 -17.30 24.12
N THR A 408 -10.64 -16.53 23.69
CA THR A 408 -11.93 -16.39 24.37
C THR A 408 -12.94 -17.27 23.65
N ASN A 409 -13.57 -18.21 24.36
CA ASN A 409 -14.48 -19.21 23.78
C ASN A 409 -13.84 -20.01 22.62
N GLY A 410 -12.56 -20.37 22.81
CA GLY A 410 -11.77 -21.12 21.84
C GLY A 410 -11.38 -20.32 20.59
N LYS A 411 -11.57 -18.99 20.59
CA LYS A 411 -11.27 -18.12 19.46
C LYS A 411 -10.36 -16.95 19.83
N VAL A 412 -9.50 -16.55 18.90
CA VAL A 412 -8.72 -15.30 18.93
C VAL A 412 -9.09 -14.43 17.75
N ARG A 413 -8.82 -13.12 17.83
CA ARG A 413 -8.83 -12.26 16.64
C ARG A 413 -7.69 -12.71 15.72
N SER A 414 -7.99 -12.94 14.45
CA SER A 414 -7.00 -13.40 13.48
C SER A 414 -5.88 -12.36 13.31
N HIS A 415 -4.63 -12.81 13.36
CA HIS A 415 -3.44 -11.97 13.09
C HIS A 415 -2.91 -12.18 11.66
N ARG A 416 -3.77 -12.69 10.76
CA ARG A 416 -3.45 -12.81 9.34
C ARG A 416 -3.60 -11.49 8.58
N PHE A 417 -4.34 -10.53 9.13
CA PHE A 417 -4.59 -9.19 8.55
C PHE A 417 -5.00 -9.26 7.07
N ILE A 418 -6.11 -9.95 6.80
CA ILE A 418 -6.49 -10.31 5.42
C ILE A 418 -6.75 -9.03 4.60
N GLY A 419 -5.85 -8.73 3.66
CA GLY A 419 -5.95 -7.56 2.78
C GLY A 419 -6.01 -7.96 1.30
N GLY A 420 -5.56 -7.06 0.42
CA GLY A 420 -5.53 -7.29 -1.04
C GLY A 420 -4.19 -7.78 -1.61
N ASN A 421 -3.13 -7.95 -0.81
CA ASN A 421 -1.82 -8.37 -1.32
C ASN A 421 -1.71 -9.90 -1.43
N HIS A 422 -2.22 -10.45 -2.54
CA HIS A 422 -2.11 -11.88 -2.85
C HIS A 422 -0.70 -12.29 -3.31
N ALA A 423 0.06 -11.38 -3.92
CA ALA A 423 1.36 -11.67 -4.53
C ALA A 423 2.40 -12.19 -3.51
N HIS A 424 2.48 -11.55 -2.34
CA HIS A 424 3.41 -11.97 -1.29
C HIS A 424 3.12 -13.40 -0.79
N ALA A 425 1.85 -13.70 -0.50
CA ALA A 425 1.46 -15.01 -0.01
C ALA A 425 1.77 -16.12 -1.01
N VAL A 426 1.57 -15.87 -2.32
CA VAL A 426 1.93 -16.82 -3.37
C VAL A 426 3.44 -16.99 -3.48
N ALA A 427 4.19 -15.89 -3.53
CA ALA A 427 5.64 -15.93 -3.66
C ALA A 427 6.32 -16.64 -2.48
N ALA A 428 5.77 -16.51 -1.28
CA ALA A 428 6.27 -17.16 -0.06
C ALA A 428 5.72 -18.58 0.17
N GLY A 429 4.79 -19.08 -0.65
CA GLY A 429 4.18 -20.40 -0.49
C GLY A 429 3.18 -20.51 0.68
N PHE A 430 2.56 -19.40 1.08
CA PHE A 430 1.55 -19.34 2.15
C PHE A 430 0.15 -19.61 1.60
N ASP A 431 -0.13 -20.85 1.21
CA ASP A 431 -1.37 -21.26 0.53
C ASP A 431 -2.64 -20.89 1.31
N GLU A 432 -2.63 -21.03 2.64
CA GLU A 432 -3.76 -20.68 3.49
C GLU A 432 -4.05 -19.17 3.45
N GLN A 433 -3.00 -18.35 3.56
CA GLN A 433 -3.10 -16.89 3.48
C GLN A 433 -3.60 -16.46 2.09
N ALA A 434 -3.04 -17.02 1.01
CA ALA A 434 -3.45 -16.73 -0.36
C ALA A 434 -4.92 -17.07 -0.61
N ARG A 435 -5.39 -18.23 -0.11
CA ARG A 435 -6.80 -18.63 -0.20
C ARG A 435 -7.70 -17.67 0.57
N LEU A 436 -7.36 -17.32 1.80
CA LEU A 436 -8.17 -16.40 2.62
C LEU A 436 -8.29 -15.01 1.99
N ILE A 437 -7.21 -14.50 1.37
CA ILE A 437 -7.22 -13.24 0.61
C ILE A 437 -8.20 -13.33 -0.57
N ARG A 438 -8.15 -14.40 -1.36
CA ARG A 438 -9.06 -14.64 -2.50
C ARG A 438 -10.52 -14.69 -2.04
N ASP A 439 -10.79 -15.46 -1.00
CA ASP A 439 -12.14 -15.66 -0.45
C ASP A 439 -12.69 -14.34 0.11
N ASN A 440 -11.83 -13.51 0.72
CA ASN A 440 -12.22 -12.19 1.22
C ASN A 440 -12.54 -11.21 0.08
N LEU A 441 -11.70 -11.15 -0.97
CA LEU A 441 -11.95 -10.30 -2.14
C LEU A 441 -13.26 -10.70 -2.85
N LYS A 442 -13.51 -12.00 -3.00
CA LYS A 442 -14.76 -12.55 -3.55
C LYS A 442 -16.01 -12.13 -2.78
N LYS A 443 -15.89 -11.97 -1.46
CA LYS A 443 -16.99 -11.51 -0.60
C LYS A 443 -17.14 -10.00 -0.64
N ALA A 444 -16.03 -9.26 -0.69
CA ALA A 444 -16.00 -7.81 -0.60
C ALA A 444 -16.73 -7.13 -1.77
N VAL A 445 -16.55 -7.65 -2.99
CA VAL A 445 -17.17 -7.15 -4.21
C VAL A 445 -17.95 -8.23 -4.93
N GLY A 446 -19.00 -7.87 -5.66
CA GLY A 446 -19.73 -8.75 -6.55
C GLY A 446 -19.63 -8.30 -8.00
N MET A 447 -19.93 -9.21 -8.93
CA MET A 447 -19.91 -8.98 -10.38
C MET A 447 -21.16 -9.56 -11.03
N GLU A 448 -21.78 -8.80 -11.91
CA GLU A 448 -22.89 -9.20 -12.78
C GLU A 448 -22.53 -8.92 -14.25
N LEU A 449 -22.92 -9.83 -15.13
CA LEU A 449 -22.72 -9.73 -16.59
C LEU A 449 -24.10 -9.82 -17.25
N ARG A 450 -24.42 -8.85 -18.11
CA ARG A 450 -25.70 -8.81 -18.83
C ARG A 450 -25.54 -8.20 -20.23
N VAL A 451 -26.50 -8.48 -21.09
CA VAL A 451 -26.71 -7.73 -22.33
C VAL A 451 -27.48 -6.46 -21.98
N SER A 452 -27.07 -5.31 -22.53
CA SER A 452 -27.74 -4.04 -22.26
C SER A 452 -29.16 -4.04 -22.83
N GLU A 453 -30.10 -3.42 -22.13
CA GLU A 453 -31.46 -3.20 -22.63
C GLU A 453 -31.49 -2.18 -23.79
N ARG A 454 -30.46 -1.34 -23.91
CA ARG A 454 -30.29 -0.38 -24.99
C ARG A 454 -29.27 -0.89 -26.02
N GLN A 455 -29.73 -1.10 -27.24
CA GLN A 455 -28.94 -1.54 -28.39
C GLN A 455 -28.89 -0.40 -29.41
N ASP A 456 -28.15 0.65 -29.07
CA ASP A 456 -28.22 1.95 -29.78
C ASP A 456 -27.24 2.03 -30.98
N GLU A 457 -26.35 1.05 -31.14
CA GLU A 457 -25.33 1.04 -32.19
C GLU A 457 -25.50 -0.09 -33.21
N PRO A 458 -25.69 0.24 -34.51
CA PRO A 458 -25.78 -0.77 -35.56
C PRO A 458 -24.54 -1.67 -35.64
N GLY A 459 -24.75 -2.98 -35.78
CA GLY A 459 -23.69 -3.98 -35.93
C GLY A 459 -22.90 -4.32 -34.66
N HIS A 460 -23.36 -3.86 -33.48
CA HIS A 460 -22.73 -4.16 -32.20
C HIS A 460 -23.76 -4.68 -31.19
N LEU A 461 -23.33 -5.63 -30.36
CA LEU A 461 -24.03 -6.07 -29.16
C LEU A 461 -23.49 -5.26 -27.97
N MET A 462 -24.37 -4.50 -27.32
CA MET A 462 -24.02 -3.79 -26.10
C MET A 462 -24.01 -4.75 -24.91
N VAL A 463 -22.86 -4.92 -24.28
CA VAL A 463 -22.65 -5.78 -23.11
C VAL A 463 -22.29 -4.93 -21.90
N GLU A 464 -22.85 -5.25 -20.74
CA GLU A 464 -22.61 -4.53 -19.49
C GLU A 464 -22.06 -5.48 -18.43
N VAL A 465 -20.99 -5.05 -17.76
CA VAL A 465 -20.42 -5.70 -16.58
C VAL A 465 -20.57 -4.74 -15.40
N GLU A 466 -21.41 -5.10 -14.43
CA GLU A 466 -21.60 -4.32 -13.20
C GLU A 466 -20.73 -4.91 -12.08
N ILE A 467 -19.92 -4.06 -11.43
CA ILE A 467 -19.19 -4.41 -10.22
C ILE A 467 -19.79 -3.63 -9.06
N HIS A 468 -20.13 -4.30 -7.96
CA HIS A 468 -20.70 -3.66 -6.78
C HIS A 468 -19.88 -3.92 -5.51
N ASN A 469 -19.68 -2.89 -4.71
CA ASN A 469 -18.96 -2.94 -3.44
C ASN A 469 -19.95 -2.83 -2.27
N ARG A 470 -20.54 -3.95 -1.85
CA ARG A 470 -21.58 -3.96 -0.80
C ARG A 470 -21.07 -4.46 0.56
N ALA A 471 -19.90 -5.09 0.61
CA ALA A 471 -19.42 -5.78 1.81
C ALA A 471 -18.08 -5.24 2.32
N SER A 472 -17.46 -4.28 1.64
CA SER A 472 -16.28 -3.58 2.15
C SER A 472 -16.67 -2.23 2.74
N GLY A 473 -16.09 -1.92 3.90
CA GLY A 473 -16.26 -0.62 4.54
C GLY A 473 -15.53 0.52 3.85
N HIS A 474 -14.57 0.23 2.96
CA HIS A 474 -13.80 1.23 2.22
C HIS A 474 -13.99 1.03 0.71
N ASN A 475 -13.34 1.86 -0.12
CA ASN A 475 -13.47 1.80 -1.57
C ASN A 475 -12.84 0.50 -2.12
N PHE A 476 -13.25 0.11 -3.33
CA PHE A 476 -12.64 -0.98 -4.07
C PHE A 476 -12.07 -0.52 -5.42
N PRO A 477 -10.80 -0.84 -5.73
CA PRO A 477 -9.76 -1.20 -4.77
C PRO A 477 -9.44 0.01 -3.87
N THR A 478 -8.87 -0.23 -2.69
CA THR A 478 -8.35 0.82 -1.80
C THR A 478 -6.83 0.75 -1.66
N GLY A 479 -6.23 1.74 -1.01
CA GLY A 479 -4.81 1.86 -0.73
C GLY A 479 -4.03 2.54 -1.84
N VAL A 480 -2.83 2.05 -2.14
CA VAL A 480 -1.95 2.54 -3.21
C VAL A 480 -2.48 2.15 -4.60
N THR A 481 -3.63 2.71 -4.97
CA THR A 481 -4.34 2.47 -6.25
C THR A 481 -3.71 3.18 -7.44
N ASP A 482 -2.64 3.94 -7.22
CA ASP A 482 -1.75 4.48 -8.25
C ASP A 482 -0.81 3.42 -8.82
N ILE A 483 -0.43 2.42 -8.03
CA ILE A 483 0.36 1.26 -8.49
C ILE A 483 -0.43 -0.04 -8.53
N LYS A 484 -1.44 -0.23 -7.68
CA LYS A 484 -2.27 -1.45 -7.67
C LYS A 484 -3.24 -1.42 -8.84
N GLU A 485 -3.40 -2.55 -9.52
CA GLU A 485 -4.34 -2.68 -10.64
C GLU A 485 -5.43 -3.69 -10.33
N ALA A 486 -6.69 -3.25 -10.50
CA ALA A 486 -7.85 -4.11 -10.64
C ALA A 486 -8.57 -3.74 -11.95
N TRP A 487 -9.08 -4.72 -12.68
CA TRP A 487 -9.71 -4.49 -13.98
C TRP A 487 -10.71 -5.57 -14.35
N ILE A 488 -11.53 -5.28 -15.36
CA ILE A 488 -12.44 -6.24 -15.98
C ILE A 488 -11.78 -6.78 -17.25
N GLU A 489 -11.69 -8.10 -17.35
CA GLU A 489 -11.40 -8.82 -18.59
C GLU A 489 -12.73 -9.28 -19.19
N LEU A 490 -13.00 -8.98 -20.47
CA LEU A 490 -14.17 -9.46 -21.20
C LEU A 490 -13.71 -10.07 -22.52
N VAL A 491 -14.09 -11.32 -22.78
CA VAL A 491 -13.86 -12.02 -24.05
C VAL A 491 -15.19 -12.47 -24.62
N ALA A 492 -15.42 -12.24 -25.91
CA ALA A 492 -16.57 -12.77 -26.65
C ALA A 492 -16.10 -13.82 -27.67
N LEU A 493 -16.70 -15.00 -27.62
CA LEU A 493 -16.31 -16.18 -28.40
C LEU A 493 -17.46 -16.58 -29.34
N ASN A 494 -17.16 -16.79 -30.61
CA ASN A 494 -18.02 -17.47 -31.57
C ASN A 494 -17.54 -18.94 -31.70
N GLY A 495 -18.17 -19.86 -30.97
CA GLY A 495 -17.61 -21.19 -30.77
C GLY A 495 -16.33 -21.12 -29.93
N GLU A 496 -15.19 -21.48 -30.50
CA GLU A 496 -13.87 -21.37 -29.85
C GLU A 496 -13.08 -20.12 -30.29
N GLU A 497 -13.57 -19.38 -31.29
CA GLU A 497 -12.86 -18.24 -31.87
C GLU A 497 -13.18 -16.93 -31.13
N PRO A 498 -12.19 -16.20 -30.59
CA PRO A 498 -12.40 -14.89 -29.98
C PRO A 498 -12.65 -13.83 -31.05
N ILE A 499 -13.82 -13.18 -31.00
CA ILE A 499 -14.18 -12.08 -31.91
C ILE A 499 -14.05 -10.70 -31.25
N PHE A 500 -13.96 -10.67 -29.92
CA PHE A 500 -13.73 -9.46 -29.13
C PHE A 500 -13.01 -9.81 -27.84
N SER A 501 -12.08 -8.94 -27.44
CA SER A 501 -11.42 -9.03 -26.14
C SER A 501 -11.12 -7.63 -25.60
N SER A 502 -11.26 -7.46 -24.30
CA SER A 502 -10.77 -6.32 -23.53
C SER A 502 -10.21 -6.80 -22.20
N GLY A 503 -9.14 -6.20 -21.69
CA GLY A 503 -8.56 -6.53 -20.39
C GLY A 503 -7.68 -7.79 -20.35
N LEU A 504 -7.22 -8.27 -21.50
CA LEU A 504 -6.20 -9.33 -21.58
C LEU A 504 -4.82 -8.79 -21.14
N LEU A 505 -3.86 -9.67 -20.87
CA LEU A 505 -2.46 -9.26 -20.71
C LEU A 505 -1.69 -9.57 -21.99
N ASP A 506 -0.74 -8.72 -22.37
CA ASP A 506 0.17 -8.99 -23.47
C ASP A 506 1.27 -10.01 -23.08
N GLN A 507 2.21 -10.26 -24.01
CA GLN A 507 3.30 -11.22 -23.80
C GLN A 507 4.26 -10.82 -22.69
N ASP A 508 4.38 -9.52 -22.43
CA ASP A 508 5.23 -8.95 -21.40
C ASP A 508 4.44 -8.69 -20.10
N HIS A 509 3.22 -9.22 -20.01
CA HIS A 509 2.31 -9.08 -18.87
C HIS A 509 1.81 -7.65 -18.61
N TYR A 510 1.94 -6.75 -19.57
CA TYR A 510 1.29 -5.45 -19.52
C TYR A 510 -0.21 -5.63 -19.75
N LEU A 511 -1.01 -4.93 -18.95
CA LEU A 511 -2.45 -5.01 -19.09
C LEU A 511 -2.85 -4.41 -20.43
N ASP A 512 -3.83 -5.04 -21.11
CA ASP A 512 -4.47 -4.50 -22.30
C ASP A 512 -4.79 -3.07 -21.96
N LYS A 513 -4.24 -2.20 -22.79
CA LYS A 513 -4.47 -0.80 -22.66
C LYS A 513 -5.99 -0.62 -22.44
N ASP A 514 -6.88 -1.26 -23.23
CA ASP A 514 -8.30 -0.89 -23.38
C ASP A 514 -9.18 -1.38 -22.22
N ALA A 515 -8.54 -1.86 -21.16
CA ALA A 515 -9.16 -2.43 -20.00
C ALA A 515 -9.92 -1.40 -19.17
N HIS A 516 -11.16 -1.76 -18.80
CA HIS A 516 -11.87 -1.02 -17.76
C HIS A 516 -11.19 -1.26 -16.40
N SER A 517 -10.29 -0.34 -16.03
CA SER A 517 -9.43 -0.45 -14.85
C SER A 517 -9.85 0.49 -13.72
N TYR A 518 -9.67 0.00 -12.48
CA TYR A 518 -9.93 0.71 -11.25
C TYR A 518 -8.61 1.16 -10.61
N ARG A 519 -8.29 2.45 -10.73
CA ARG A 519 -7.01 3.01 -10.32
C ARG A 519 -7.08 4.52 -10.06
N LYS A 520 -6.01 5.06 -9.46
CA LYS A 520 -5.75 6.51 -9.36
C LYS A 520 -4.59 6.89 -10.28
N VAL A 521 -4.63 8.09 -10.84
CA VAL A 521 -3.49 8.73 -11.51
C VAL A 521 -3.18 9.99 -10.73
N LEU A 522 -2.04 9.98 -10.04
CA LEU A 522 -1.54 11.11 -9.28
C LEU A 522 -0.78 12.06 -10.20
N VAL A 523 -0.71 13.34 -9.88
CA VAL A 523 0.03 14.36 -10.64
C VAL A 523 0.94 15.21 -9.78
N ASP A 524 2.04 15.68 -10.38
CA ASP A 524 3.03 16.53 -9.73
C ASP A 524 2.68 18.04 -9.81
N HIS A 525 3.57 18.89 -9.30
CA HIS A 525 3.43 20.36 -9.34
C HIS A 525 3.31 20.96 -10.77
N ARG A 526 3.72 20.22 -11.80
CA ARG A 526 3.61 20.57 -13.23
C ARG A 526 2.34 19.97 -13.86
N ASN A 527 1.47 19.35 -13.07
CA ASN A 527 0.30 18.57 -13.48
C ASN A 527 0.64 17.36 -14.37
N LEU A 528 1.82 16.77 -14.15
CA LEU A 528 2.30 15.61 -14.89
C LEU A 528 2.06 14.32 -14.10
N PRO A 529 1.66 13.20 -14.73
CA PRO A 529 1.46 11.94 -14.02
C PRO A 529 2.67 11.51 -13.19
N VAL A 530 2.41 11.02 -11.97
CA VAL A 530 3.42 10.45 -11.08
C VAL A 530 3.38 8.93 -11.23
N ASP A 531 4.16 8.40 -12.18
CA ASP A 531 4.07 7.00 -12.59
C ASP A 531 4.92 6.02 -11.74
N LEU A 532 5.82 6.55 -10.91
CA LEU A 532 6.80 5.76 -10.13
C LEU A 532 6.59 5.89 -8.61
N HIS A 533 5.33 6.09 -8.18
CA HIS A 533 4.96 6.17 -6.77
C HIS A 533 5.81 7.17 -5.94
N ASN A 534 6.31 8.25 -6.56
CA ASN A 534 7.09 9.26 -5.85
C ASN A 534 6.16 10.25 -5.15
N LEU A 535 5.75 9.90 -3.92
CA LEU A 535 4.76 10.64 -3.15
C LEU A 535 5.20 12.06 -2.77
N MET A 536 6.50 12.38 -2.81
CA MET A 536 7.02 13.69 -2.42
C MET A 536 6.76 14.78 -3.45
N VAL A 537 6.50 14.40 -4.71
CA VAL A 537 6.20 15.35 -5.78
C VAL A 537 4.70 15.48 -6.06
N VAL A 538 3.88 14.61 -5.45
CA VAL A 538 2.43 14.57 -5.65
C VAL A 538 1.79 15.87 -5.16
N LYS A 539 1.01 16.47 -6.06
CA LYS A 539 0.22 17.68 -5.83
C LYS A 539 -1.28 17.37 -5.79
N GLY A 540 -1.73 16.30 -6.45
CA GLY A 540 -3.13 15.89 -6.45
C GLY A 540 -3.42 14.71 -7.36
N THR A 541 -4.70 14.49 -7.65
CA THR A 541 -5.21 13.37 -8.45
C THR A 541 -5.81 13.87 -9.76
N LEU A 542 -5.35 13.34 -10.89
CA LEU A 542 -5.88 13.64 -12.23
C LEU A 542 -7.06 12.76 -12.59
N PHE A 543 -7.00 11.49 -12.19
CA PHE A 543 -8.02 10.50 -12.49
C PHE A 543 -8.18 9.56 -11.30
N GLU A 544 -9.41 9.22 -10.98
CA GLU A 544 -9.73 8.20 -10.01
C GLU A 544 -10.93 7.40 -10.49
N ARG A 545 -10.78 6.07 -10.52
CA ARG A 545 -11.88 5.13 -10.63
C ARG A 545 -11.78 4.11 -9.51
N THR A 546 -12.54 4.33 -8.45
CA THR A 546 -12.74 3.38 -7.36
C THR A 546 -14.25 3.26 -7.09
N ILE A 547 -14.67 2.11 -6.53
CA ILE A 547 -16.07 1.85 -6.19
C ILE A 547 -16.23 2.08 -4.69
N ALA A 548 -16.87 3.18 -4.31
CA ALA A 548 -17.08 3.49 -2.90
C ALA A 548 -17.93 2.43 -2.18
N SER A 549 -17.83 2.39 -0.84
CA SER A 549 -18.63 1.47 -0.01
C SER A 549 -20.12 1.69 -0.25
N GLY A 550 -20.86 0.61 -0.52
CA GLY A 550 -22.28 0.61 -0.88
C GLY A 550 -22.57 0.98 -2.35
N GLN A 551 -21.57 1.35 -3.16
CA GLN A 551 -21.76 1.79 -4.55
C GLN A 551 -21.52 0.66 -5.56
N ARG A 552 -21.76 0.99 -6.83
CA ARG A 552 -21.51 0.15 -8.00
C ARG A 552 -20.95 0.96 -9.15
N ASP A 553 -20.22 0.29 -10.03
CA ASP A 553 -19.71 0.82 -11.28
C ASP A 553 -20.14 -0.09 -12.44
N LEU A 554 -20.37 0.50 -13.61
CA LEU A 554 -20.89 -0.19 -14.79
C LEU A 554 -19.94 0.02 -15.96
N ALA A 555 -19.34 -1.07 -16.44
CA ALA A 555 -18.53 -1.08 -17.65
C ALA A 555 -19.39 -1.50 -18.85
N SER A 556 -19.42 -0.69 -19.91
CA SER A 556 -20.17 -0.97 -21.13
C SER A 556 -19.22 -1.26 -22.29
N TYR A 557 -19.45 -2.37 -22.98
CA TYR A 557 -18.64 -2.85 -24.10
C TYR A 557 -19.47 -2.95 -25.36
N LYS A 558 -18.85 -2.61 -26.48
CA LYS A 558 -19.43 -2.71 -27.83
C LYS A 558 -18.83 -3.92 -28.50
N VAL A 559 -19.56 -5.04 -28.49
CA VAL A 559 -19.05 -6.28 -29.08
C VAL A 559 -19.50 -6.36 -30.54
N PRO A 560 -18.59 -6.36 -31.53
CA PRO A 560 -18.96 -6.46 -32.92
C PRO A 560 -19.67 -7.80 -33.18
N VAL A 561 -20.80 -7.75 -33.88
CA VAL A 561 -21.60 -8.94 -34.22
C VAL A 561 -22.09 -8.86 -35.66
N ASP A 562 -22.02 -10.00 -36.36
CA ASP A 562 -22.73 -10.21 -37.63
C ASP A 562 -23.85 -11.22 -37.38
N SER A 563 -25.05 -10.71 -37.08
CA SER A 563 -26.22 -11.53 -36.80
C SER A 563 -26.69 -12.37 -38.00
N ALA A 564 -26.18 -12.13 -39.22
CA ALA A 564 -26.47 -12.97 -40.38
C ALA A 564 -25.59 -14.23 -40.44
N GLN A 565 -24.42 -14.22 -39.80
CA GLN A 565 -23.43 -15.29 -39.84
C GLN A 565 -23.20 -15.97 -38.49
N MET A 566 -23.62 -15.34 -37.39
CA MET A 566 -23.39 -15.79 -36.03
C MET A 566 -24.72 -16.14 -35.35
N ALA A 567 -24.92 -17.41 -34.97
CA ALA A 567 -26.15 -17.85 -34.30
C ALA A 567 -26.16 -17.53 -32.80
N SER A 568 -25.01 -17.65 -32.14
CA SER A 568 -24.85 -17.42 -30.71
C SER A 568 -23.43 -16.93 -30.38
N LEU A 569 -23.29 -16.29 -29.23
CA LEU A 569 -22.03 -15.71 -28.74
C LEU A 569 -21.85 -16.06 -27.26
N GLN A 570 -20.68 -16.59 -26.88
CA GLN A 570 -20.33 -16.81 -25.48
C GLN A 570 -19.52 -15.63 -24.96
N LEU A 571 -20.02 -14.97 -23.92
CA LEU A 571 -19.35 -13.89 -23.20
C LEU A 571 -18.72 -14.45 -21.93
N VAL A 572 -17.43 -14.18 -21.71
CA VAL A 572 -16.69 -14.54 -20.51
C VAL A 572 -16.12 -13.26 -19.89
N ALA A 573 -16.61 -12.88 -18.72
CA ALA A 573 -16.13 -11.73 -17.98
C ALA A 573 -15.40 -12.17 -16.71
N LYS A 574 -14.25 -11.57 -16.39
CA LYS A 574 -13.51 -11.77 -15.14
C LYS A 574 -13.20 -10.43 -14.48
N LEU A 575 -13.36 -10.36 -13.16
CA LEU A 575 -12.80 -9.28 -12.35
C LEU A 575 -11.44 -9.75 -11.81
N ARG A 576 -10.37 -9.05 -12.19
CA ARG A 576 -9.00 -9.45 -11.89
C ARG A 576 -8.28 -8.36 -11.11
N MET A 577 -7.25 -8.72 -10.35
CA MET A 577 -6.42 -7.77 -9.61
C MET A 577 -4.98 -8.25 -9.48
N ARG A 578 -4.02 -7.33 -9.36
CA ARG A 578 -2.64 -7.61 -8.94
C ARG A 578 -2.12 -6.52 -7.99
N ARG A 579 -1.08 -6.87 -7.22
CA ARG A 579 -0.54 -6.01 -6.15
C ARG A 579 0.03 -4.69 -6.67
N ALA A 580 0.67 -4.75 -7.83
CA ALA A 580 1.35 -3.67 -8.51
C ALA A 580 1.30 -3.90 -10.03
N ASN A 581 1.34 -2.81 -10.80
CA ASN A 581 1.46 -2.86 -12.25
C ASN A 581 2.82 -3.38 -12.71
N GLN A 582 2.88 -3.89 -13.94
CA GLN A 582 4.05 -4.64 -14.43
C GLN A 582 5.25 -3.72 -14.65
N ARG A 583 5.02 -2.49 -15.10
CA ARG A 583 6.02 -1.42 -15.32
C ARG A 583 6.64 -0.97 -14.01
N TRP A 584 5.86 -0.77 -12.95
CA TRP A 584 6.42 -0.47 -11.63
C TRP A 584 7.30 -1.61 -11.17
N ASN A 585 6.82 -2.85 -11.34
CA ASN A 585 7.59 -4.04 -11.00
C ASN A 585 8.88 -4.14 -11.83
N ASP A 586 8.81 -3.96 -13.14
CA ASP A 586 9.96 -4.03 -14.04
C ASP A 586 10.97 -2.92 -13.72
N TRP A 587 10.50 -1.69 -13.54
CA TRP A 587 11.37 -0.58 -13.15
C TRP A 587 12.07 -0.87 -11.81
N LEU A 588 11.32 -1.36 -10.82
CA LEU A 588 11.84 -1.62 -9.49
C LEU A 588 12.90 -2.72 -9.49
N PHE A 589 12.75 -3.71 -10.37
CA PHE A 589 13.65 -4.86 -10.48
C PHE A 589 14.52 -4.83 -11.74
N ASN A 590 14.69 -3.64 -12.33
CA ASN A 590 15.57 -3.39 -13.47
C ASN A 590 15.31 -4.33 -14.67
N PHE A 591 14.04 -4.54 -15.00
CA PHE A 591 13.55 -5.27 -16.17
C PHE A 591 14.10 -6.70 -16.28
N ASP A 592 14.20 -7.40 -15.14
CA ASP A 592 14.73 -8.77 -15.10
C ASP A 592 13.73 -9.86 -15.51
N GLY A 593 12.56 -9.47 -16.01
CA GLY A 593 11.53 -10.35 -16.56
C GLY A 593 10.60 -10.99 -15.53
N ARG A 594 10.68 -10.61 -14.25
CA ARG A 594 9.78 -11.15 -13.23
C ARG A 594 8.37 -10.57 -13.36
N THR A 595 7.34 -11.36 -13.06
CA THR A 595 5.94 -10.96 -13.24
C THR A 595 5.20 -10.84 -11.90
N VAL A 596 4.16 -10.00 -11.87
CA VAL A 596 3.31 -9.85 -10.68
C VAL A 596 2.13 -10.83 -10.75
N PRO A 597 1.92 -11.71 -9.74
CA PRO A 597 0.80 -12.63 -9.73
C PRO A 597 -0.56 -11.93 -9.80
N VAL A 598 -1.41 -12.41 -10.71
CA VAL A 598 -2.79 -11.97 -10.88
C VAL A 598 -3.74 -12.87 -10.09
N ILE A 599 -4.74 -12.26 -9.46
CA ILE A 599 -5.84 -12.97 -8.80
C ILE A 599 -7.14 -12.74 -9.57
N ASP A 600 -7.82 -13.84 -9.89
CA ASP A 600 -9.17 -13.81 -10.44
C ASP A 600 -10.16 -13.78 -9.26
N ILE A 601 -10.83 -12.63 -9.09
CA ILE A 601 -11.82 -12.41 -8.04
C ILE A 601 -13.13 -13.08 -8.44
N HIS A 602 -13.69 -12.72 -9.60
CA HIS A 602 -14.91 -13.32 -10.13
C HIS A 602 -14.75 -13.72 -11.58
N GLN A 603 -15.54 -14.71 -12.00
CA GLN A 603 -15.75 -15.08 -13.40
C GLN A 603 -17.25 -15.27 -13.63
N LYS A 604 -17.77 -14.72 -14.72
CA LYS A 604 -19.15 -14.87 -15.18
C LYS A 604 -19.15 -15.23 -16.64
N GLU A 605 -20.09 -16.09 -17.01
CA GLU A 605 -20.27 -16.52 -18.38
C GLU A 605 -21.73 -16.34 -18.78
N LEU A 606 -21.96 -15.87 -19.99
CA LEU A 606 -23.29 -15.67 -20.55
C LEU A 606 -23.29 -16.06 -22.02
N THR A 607 -24.16 -16.99 -22.40
CA THR A 607 -24.41 -17.32 -23.81
C THR A 607 -25.57 -16.49 -24.31
N VAL A 608 -25.35 -15.73 -25.37
CA VAL A 608 -26.33 -14.85 -26.01
C VAL A 608 -26.78 -15.47 -27.33
N GLN A 609 -28.08 -15.62 -27.52
CA GLN A 609 -28.66 -16.04 -28.79
C GLN A 609 -28.92 -14.80 -29.66
N LEU A 610 -28.12 -14.60 -30.70
CA LEU A 610 -28.20 -13.37 -31.51
C LEU A 610 -29.47 -13.31 -32.35
N ASN A 611 -30.01 -14.47 -32.72
CA ASN A 611 -31.25 -14.59 -33.51
C ASN A 611 -32.51 -14.07 -32.78
N GLU A 612 -32.44 -13.89 -31.46
CA GLU A 612 -33.55 -13.43 -30.62
C GLU A 612 -33.49 -11.91 -30.35
N LEU A 613 -32.41 -11.23 -30.76
CA LEU A 613 -32.16 -9.81 -30.51
C LEU A 613 -32.44 -8.95 -31.76
N GLN A 614 -33.28 -7.92 -31.63
CA GLN A 614 -33.52 -6.93 -32.68
C GLN A 614 -32.41 -5.87 -32.67
N LEU A 615 -31.31 -6.12 -33.39
CA LEU A 615 -30.21 -5.17 -33.54
C LEU A 615 -30.45 -4.19 -34.71
N PRO A 616 -30.06 -2.91 -34.59
CA PRO A 616 -30.23 -1.93 -35.68
C PRO A 616 -29.27 -2.18 -36.86
N ALA A 617 -29.73 -1.91 -38.09
CA ALA A 617 -29.00 -2.17 -39.34
C ALA A 617 -28.02 -1.03 -39.71
N LYS A 618 -26.87 -1.38 -40.29
CA LYS A 618 -25.77 -0.46 -40.64
C LYS A 618 -26.07 0.32 -41.94
N THR A 619 -25.92 1.65 -41.95
CA THR A 619 -26.11 2.52 -43.14
C THR A 619 -24.84 3.35 -43.42
N THR A 620 -24.38 3.39 -44.67
CA THR A 620 -23.15 4.07 -45.14
C THR A 620 -23.48 5.25 -46.06
N THR A 621 -22.94 6.45 -45.82
CA THR A 621 -22.78 7.52 -46.85
C THR A 621 -21.67 8.51 -46.48
N GLU A 622 -20.75 8.81 -47.41
CA GLU A 622 -19.71 9.85 -47.37
C GLU A 622 -20.09 11.06 -48.24
N ALA A 623 -19.57 12.25 -47.92
CA ALA A 623 -19.79 13.49 -48.69
C ALA A 623 -18.50 14.32 -48.84
N THR A 624 -18.30 14.93 -50.03
CA THR A 624 -17.16 15.79 -50.42
C THR A 624 -17.59 17.24 -50.71
N VAL A 625 -16.75 18.24 -50.39
CA VAL A 625 -16.96 19.69 -50.66
C VAL A 625 -15.72 20.32 -51.32
N PRO A 626 -15.83 21.28 -52.29
CA PRO A 626 -14.69 21.87 -53.00
C PRO A 626 -14.19 23.22 -52.41
N ILE A 627 -12.92 23.60 -52.70
CA ILE A 627 -12.22 24.79 -52.17
C ILE A 627 -11.82 25.78 -53.29
N ASN A 628 -11.89 27.08 -53.01
CA ASN A 628 -11.51 28.20 -53.89
C ASN A 628 -10.22 28.90 -53.35
N ASN A 629 -9.24 29.19 -54.21
CA ASN A 629 -7.95 29.81 -53.85
C ASN A 629 -7.86 31.29 -54.31
N ALA A 630 -7.51 32.21 -53.40
CA ALA A 630 -7.09 33.57 -53.75
C ALA A 630 -5.80 33.96 -53.02
N ALA A 631 -4.92 34.65 -53.75
CA ALA A 631 -3.52 34.96 -53.42
C ALA A 631 -3.34 35.85 -52.17
N ARG A 632 -2.42 35.45 -51.27
CA ARG A 632 -2.00 36.20 -50.07
C ARG A 632 -0.46 36.33 -50.04
N GLN A 633 0.06 37.40 -49.41
CA GLN A 633 1.50 37.69 -49.32
C GLN A 633 2.17 36.76 -48.31
N VAL A 634 2.87 35.74 -48.80
CA VAL A 634 3.61 34.78 -47.98
C VAL A 634 5.02 35.32 -47.71
N PRO A 635 5.54 35.24 -46.46
CA PRO A 635 6.91 35.65 -46.17
C PRO A 635 7.94 34.87 -47.02
N ASP A 636 9.02 35.54 -47.43
CA ASP A 636 10.07 34.92 -48.24
C ASP A 636 10.61 33.64 -47.58
N GLY A 637 10.61 32.55 -48.34
CA GLY A 637 11.05 31.22 -47.88
C GLY A 637 9.97 30.37 -47.22
N MET A 638 8.72 30.84 -47.15
CA MET A 638 7.56 30.05 -46.71
C MET A 638 6.63 29.69 -47.88
N VAL A 639 5.79 28.68 -47.67
CA VAL A 639 4.81 28.14 -48.62
C VAL A 639 3.41 28.29 -48.01
N TRP A 640 2.45 28.79 -48.80
CA TRP A 640 1.05 28.91 -48.38
C TRP A 640 0.33 27.57 -48.43
N ILE A 641 -0.32 27.20 -47.32
CA ILE A 641 -1.20 26.05 -47.22
C ILE A 641 -2.64 26.57 -47.01
N PRO A 642 -3.57 26.29 -47.94
CA PRO A 642 -4.95 26.78 -47.84
C PRO A 642 -5.72 26.13 -46.69
N ALA A 643 -6.73 26.84 -46.19
CA ALA A 643 -7.68 26.29 -45.23
C ALA A 643 -8.48 25.15 -45.87
N GLY A 644 -8.97 24.23 -45.04
CA GLY A 644 -9.85 23.15 -45.46
C GLY A 644 -9.49 21.80 -44.84
N PRO A 645 -10.23 20.75 -45.21
CA PRO A 645 -10.08 19.44 -44.63
C PRO A 645 -8.67 18.89 -44.86
N SER A 646 -8.20 18.14 -43.89
CA SER A 646 -6.94 17.43 -43.92
C SER A 646 -7.12 16.08 -43.25
N GLN A 647 -6.46 15.07 -43.82
CA GLN A 647 -6.29 13.81 -43.13
C GLN A 647 -5.05 13.89 -42.23
N LEU A 648 -5.17 13.42 -41.00
CA LEU A 648 -4.07 13.12 -40.09
C LEU A 648 -4.06 11.61 -39.83
N GLY A 649 -2.93 10.96 -40.07
CA GLY A 649 -2.83 9.50 -39.94
C GLY A 649 -3.30 8.73 -41.15
N ASP A 650 -3.19 7.40 -41.07
CA ASP A 650 -3.46 6.50 -42.18
C ASP A 650 -4.01 5.17 -41.66
N GLN A 651 -4.94 4.56 -42.41
CA GLN A 651 -5.60 3.33 -41.99
C GLN A 651 -4.64 2.14 -42.11
N ASP A 652 -3.68 2.25 -43.03
CA ASP A 652 -2.63 1.26 -43.26
C ASP A 652 -1.30 1.67 -42.56
N GLY A 653 -1.33 2.71 -41.71
CA GLY A 653 -0.17 3.20 -40.94
C GLY A 653 0.12 2.39 -39.68
N GLU A 654 1.13 2.80 -38.90
CA GLU A 654 1.40 2.17 -37.59
C GLU A 654 0.20 2.35 -36.62
N PRO A 655 0.06 1.53 -35.57
CA PRO A 655 -1.06 1.61 -34.65
C PRO A 655 -1.28 2.99 -33.98
N ASP A 656 -0.23 3.80 -33.82
CA ASP A 656 -0.31 5.15 -33.28
C ASP A 656 -0.72 6.22 -34.31
N GLU A 657 -0.83 5.83 -35.58
CA GLU A 657 -1.24 6.63 -36.74
C GLU A 657 -2.67 6.31 -37.19
N GLN A 658 -3.31 5.32 -36.56
CA GLN A 658 -4.68 4.89 -36.79
C GLN A 658 -5.64 5.41 -35.69
N PRO A 659 -6.93 5.56 -36.00
CA PRO A 659 -7.49 5.66 -37.35
C PRO A 659 -7.18 7.04 -37.96
N PRO A 660 -7.27 7.17 -39.31
CA PRO A 660 -7.25 8.46 -39.96
C PRO A 660 -8.27 9.42 -39.38
N GLN A 661 -7.83 10.64 -39.06
CA GLN A 661 -8.69 11.71 -38.58
C GLN A 661 -8.89 12.76 -39.67
N GLN A 662 -10.14 13.17 -39.89
CA GLN A 662 -10.44 14.34 -40.69
C GLN A 662 -10.40 15.58 -39.79
N ILE A 663 -9.47 16.48 -40.07
CA ILE A 663 -9.23 17.71 -39.31
C ILE A 663 -9.42 18.90 -40.25
N GLU A 664 -10.29 19.82 -39.86
CA GLU A 664 -10.39 21.12 -40.51
C GLU A 664 -9.26 22.02 -40.02
N LEU A 665 -8.34 22.37 -40.92
CA LEU A 665 -7.25 23.29 -40.63
C LEU A 665 -7.54 24.65 -41.25
N THR A 666 -7.29 25.72 -40.49
CA THR A 666 -7.21 27.06 -41.05
C THR A 666 -5.99 27.16 -41.97
N SER A 667 -5.95 28.22 -42.78
CA SER A 667 -4.79 28.45 -43.64
C SER A 667 -3.57 28.87 -42.83
N PHE A 668 -2.38 28.51 -43.28
CA PHE A 668 -1.11 28.90 -42.67
C PHE A 668 0.01 28.97 -43.71
N ALA A 669 1.10 29.65 -43.38
CA ALA A 669 2.34 29.55 -44.14
C ALA A 669 3.36 28.70 -43.35
N ILE A 670 4.09 27.83 -44.04
CA ILE A 670 5.11 26.95 -43.45
C ILE A 670 6.46 27.16 -44.15
N ASP A 671 7.56 27.17 -43.40
CA ASP A 671 8.91 27.23 -43.98
C ASP A 671 9.10 26.12 -45.03
N ARG A 672 9.61 26.50 -46.22
CA ARG A 672 9.82 25.56 -47.34
C ARG A 672 10.84 24.48 -46.98
N TYR A 673 11.87 24.85 -46.23
CA TYR A 673 12.98 24.00 -45.80
C TYR A 673 13.13 24.02 -44.27
N PRO A 674 13.72 22.98 -43.65
CA PRO A 674 14.16 23.04 -42.26
C PRO A 674 15.07 24.25 -41.98
N VAL A 675 15.06 24.73 -40.74
CA VAL A 675 15.93 25.85 -40.33
C VAL A 675 17.40 25.43 -40.46
N THR A 676 18.21 26.24 -41.15
CA THR A 676 19.65 25.97 -41.35
C THR A 676 20.51 26.45 -40.17
N ASN A 677 21.74 25.92 -40.05
CA ASN A 677 22.70 26.39 -39.05
C ASN A 677 23.01 27.90 -39.18
N ALA A 678 23.07 28.44 -40.40
CA ALA A 678 23.28 29.88 -40.60
C ALA A 678 22.16 30.71 -39.97
N ASN A 679 20.92 30.28 -40.21
CA ASN A 679 19.71 30.91 -39.71
C ASN A 679 19.60 30.81 -38.17
N TYR A 680 19.78 29.59 -37.62
CA TYR A 680 19.79 29.37 -36.17
C TYR A 680 20.96 30.11 -35.48
N GLY A 681 22.11 30.21 -36.13
CA GLY A 681 23.26 30.96 -35.63
C GLY A 681 23.00 32.47 -35.55
N ALA A 682 22.21 33.03 -36.46
CA ALA A 682 21.77 34.42 -36.36
C ALA A 682 20.90 34.66 -35.12
N PHE A 683 19.99 33.73 -34.82
CA PHE A 683 19.19 33.77 -33.60
C PHE A 683 20.07 33.69 -32.33
N LEU A 684 20.99 32.73 -32.26
CA LEU A 684 21.88 32.57 -31.10
C LEU A 684 22.73 33.82 -30.83
N ARG A 685 23.25 34.47 -31.89
CA ARG A 685 23.95 35.75 -31.77
C ARG A 685 23.06 36.86 -31.23
N ALA A 686 21.81 36.93 -31.69
CA ALA A 686 20.85 37.91 -31.20
C ALA A 686 20.46 37.67 -29.72
N GLN A 687 20.45 36.41 -29.26
CA GLN A 687 20.17 36.05 -27.86
C GLN A 687 21.41 36.07 -26.96
N GLY A 688 22.62 36.21 -27.50
CA GLY A 688 23.87 36.08 -26.74
C GLY A 688 24.11 34.67 -26.19
N ALA A 689 23.52 33.64 -26.80
CA ALA A 689 23.56 32.26 -26.34
C ALA A 689 24.61 31.43 -27.11
N ALA A 690 25.34 30.54 -26.43
CA ALA A 690 26.24 29.61 -27.09
C ALA A 690 25.46 28.56 -27.92
N GLY A 691 26.09 28.06 -28.98
CA GLY A 691 25.53 27.02 -29.82
C GLY A 691 25.48 25.64 -29.15
N PRO A 692 24.66 24.73 -29.71
CA PRO A 692 24.39 23.43 -29.10
C PRO A 692 25.62 22.51 -29.10
N VAL A 693 25.80 21.78 -28.00
CA VAL A 693 26.83 20.76 -27.82
C VAL A 693 26.24 19.53 -27.14
N LEU A 694 26.51 18.35 -27.68
CA LEU A 694 26.15 17.06 -27.12
C LEU A 694 27.40 16.16 -27.02
N LYS A 695 27.67 15.63 -25.82
CA LYS A 695 28.88 14.83 -25.51
C LYS A 695 28.72 13.36 -25.90
N LEU A 696 28.16 13.08 -27.07
CA LEU A 696 28.06 11.72 -27.64
C LEU A 696 28.99 11.57 -28.84
N PRO A 697 29.59 10.39 -29.06
CA PRO A 697 30.55 10.17 -30.15
C PRO A 697 30.04 10.60 -31.52
N TRP A 698 28.79 10.25 -31.85
CA TRP A 698 28.16 10.59 -33.14
C TRP A 698 27.89 12.10 -33.30
N ALA A 699 27.66 12.82 -32.20
CA ALA A 699 27.31 14.24 -32.22
C ALA A 699 28.54 15.15 -32.39
N LYS A 700 29.75 14.60 -32.22
CA LYS A 700 31.01 15.37 -32.26
C LYS A 700 31.20 16.17 -33.55
N ALA A 701 30.74 15.65 -34.69
CA ALA A 701 30.84 16.32 -35.99
C ALA A 701 29.88 17.51 -36.13
N TYR A 702 28.82 17.56 -35.33
CA TYR A 702 27.75 18.57 -35.40
C TYR A 702 27.82 19.62 -34.27
N ASN A 703 28.69 19.39 -33.28
CA ASN A 703 28.83 20.27 -32.12
C ASN A 703 29.36 21.65 -32.50
N TRP A 704 28.74 22.67 -31.94
CA TRP A 704 29.15 24.06 -32.10
C TRP A 704 30.34 24.39 -31.19
N LYS A 705 31.12 25.40 -31.57
CA LYS A 705 32.21 25.97 -30.76
C LYS A 705 31.85 27.41 -30.43
N GLY A 706 31.28 27.63 -29.24
CA GLY A 706 30.71 28.93 -28.88
C GLY A 706 29.57 29.28 -29.85
N LEU A 707 29.67 30.42 -30.54
CA LEU A 707 28.67 30.88 -31.53
C LEU A 707 28.91 30.37 -32.95
N SER A 708 29.94 29.54 -33.17
CA SER A 708 30.32 29.03 -34.48
C SER A 708 29.86 27.59 -34.67
N PHE A 709 29.02 27.36 -35.69
CA PHE A 709 28.71 26.01 -36.19
C PHE A 709 29.92 25.40 -36.94
N PRO A 710 29.94 24.07 -37.19
CA PRO A 710 31.00 23.42 -37.95
C PRO A 710 31.30 24.10 -39.31
N THR A 711 32.57 24.16 -39.69
CA THR A 711 32.97 24.82 -40.94
C THR A 711 32.33 24.12 -42.15
N GLY A 712 31.67 24.89 -43.02
CA GLY A 712 31.01 24.37 -44.22
C GLY A 712 29.62 23.78 -44.00
N SER A 713 29.03 23.93 -42.80
CA SER A 713 27.68 23.43 -42.48
C SER A 713 26.62 24.52 -42.43
N ASP A 714 26.81 25.67 -43.08
CA ASP A 714 25.93 26.83 -42.99
C ASP A 714 24.52 26.56 -43.54
N GLN A 715 24.41 25.76 -44.61
CA GLN A 715 23.12 25.36 -45.20
C GLN A 715 22.56 24.04 -44.65
N GLN A 716 23.28 23.35 -43.78
CA GLN A 716 22.83 22.10 -43.16
C GLN A 716 21.66 22.38 -42.20
N PRO A 717 20.64 21.50 -42.10
CA PRO A 717 19.61 21.58 -41.07
C PRO A 717 20.22 21.71 -39.66
N ALA A 718 19.71 22.67 -38.88
CA ALA A 718 20.10 22.85 -37.50
C ALA A 718 19.51 21.71 -36.65
N ILE A 719 20.39 20.84 -36.15
CA ILE A 719 20.07 19.74 -35.23
C ILE A 719 20.74 19.96 -33.88
N LEU A 720 20.59 19.01 -32.95
CA LEU A 720 20.99 19.16 -31.54
C LEU A 720 20.24 20.29 -30.82
N VAL A 721 19.06 20.69 -31.34
CA VAL A 721 18.22 21.75 -30.80
C VAL A 721 17.09 21.12 -29.99
N THR A 722 16.83 21.64 -28.79
CA THR A 722 15.68 21.19 -27.98
C THR A 722 14.38 21.77 -28.54
N ARG A 723 13.21 21.19 -28.22
CA ARG A 723 11.93 21.72 -28.71
C ARG A 723 11.70 23.18 -28.29
N ASP A 724 12.06 23.53 -27.06
CA ASP A 724 11.86 24.89 -26.54
C ASP A 724 12.75 25.91 -27.24
N GLU A 725 13.99 25.53 -27.58
CA GLU A 725 14.89 26.36 -28.38
C GLU A 725 14.37 26.57 -29.80
N ALA A 726 13.84 25.50 -30.42
CA ALA A 726 13.20 25.56 -31.73
C ALA A 726 11.96 26.46 -31.72
N SER A 727 11.12 26.33 -30.69
CA SER A 727 9.93 27.17 -30.46
C SER A 727 10.30 28.64 -30.22
N ALA A 728 11.36 28.91 -29.45
CA ALA A 728 11.87 30.26 -29.23
C ALA A 728 12.40 30.90 -30.52
N TYR A 729 13.07 30.13 -31.38
CA TYR A 729 13.51 30.58 -32.69
C TYR A 729 12.32 30.98 -33.57
N CYS A 730 11.26 30.18 -33.66
CA CYS A 730 10.11 30.49 -34.51
C CYS A 730 9.38 31.76 -34.06
N ARG A 731 9.25 31.97 -32.75
CA ARG A 731 8.75 33.24 -32.18
C ARG A 731 9.65 34.43 -32.52
N TRP A 732 10.96 34.22 -32.61
CA TRP A 732 11.90 35.28 -32.94
C TRP A 732 11.87 35.66 -34.43
N LYS A 733 12.01 34.67 -35.34
CA LYS A 733 12.17 34.86 -36.79
C LYS A 733 10.91 35.42 -37.45
N VAL A 734 9.78 34.70 -37.28
CA VAL A 734 8.54 34.96 -38.05
C VAL A 734 7.39 35.40 -37.16
N LYS A 735 7.62 35.61 -35.85
CA LYS A 735 6.54 35.79 -34.85
C LYS A 735 5.53 34.65 -34.86
N GLY A 736 5.97 33.48 -35.32
CA GLY A 736 5.15 32.29 -35.49
C GLY A 736 5.45 31.25 -34.42
N ARG A 737 5.22 29.98 -34.77
CA ARG A 737 5.37 28.83 -33.87
C ARG A 737 5.92 27.62 -34.61
N LEU A 738 6.13 26.52 -33.89
CA LEU A 738 6.30 25.21 -34.53
C LEU A 738 4.99 24.78 -35.20
N PRO A 739 5.04 24.03 -36.32
CA PRO A 739 3.85 23.43 -36.93
C PRO A 739 3.15 22.54 -35.91
N THR A 740 1.82 22.47 -35.97
CA THR A 740 1.17 21.30 -35.39
C THR A 740 1.49 20.06 -36.22
N GLU A 741 1.33 18.90 -35.62
CA GLU A 741 1.49 17.63 -36.33
C GLU A 741 0.57 17.53 -37.55
N ALA A 742 -0.69 17.97 -37.41
CA ALA A 742 -1.65 18.01 -38.50
C ALA A 742 -1.26 18.99 -39.60
N GLU A 743 -0.72 20.16 -39.25
CA GLU A 743 -0.23 21.14 -40.23
C GLU A 743 0.98 20.60 -41.01
N TRP A 744 1.87 19.89 -40.33
CA TRP A 744 3.02 19.25 -40.97
C TRP A 744 2.57 18.17 -41.96
N GLU A 745 1.64 17.29 -41.56
CA GLU A 745 1.15 16.23 -42.43
C GLU A 745 0.35 16.77 -43.61
N LYS A 746 -0.47 17.81 -43.43
CA LYS A 746 -1.15 18.49 -44.54
C LYS A 746 -0.15 19.06 -45.55
N ALA A 747 0.90 19.70 -45.05
CA ALA A 747 1.97 20.24 -45.88
C ALA A 747 2.70 19.13 -46.65
N ALA A 748 2.83 17.94 -46.05
CA ALA A 748 3.45 16.78 -46.67
C ALA A 748 2.56 16.09 -47.71
N ARG A 749 1.31 15.76 -47.38
CA ARG A 749 0.39 15.04 -48.30
C ARG A 749 0.01 15.85 -49.55
N GLY A 750 0.14 17.17 -49.52
CA GLY A 750 -0.20 18.03 -50.65
C GLY A 750 -1.71 18.18 -50.87
N PRO A 751 -2.14 18.96 -51.88
CA PRO A 751 -3.56 19.23 -52.14
C PRO A 751 -4.37 18.00 -52.59
N ALA A 752 -3.69 16.97 -53.09
CA ALA A 752 -4.30 15.72 -53.54
C ALA A 752 -4.31 14.62 -52.46
N ASN A 753 -3.90 14.94 -51.22
CA ASN A 753 -3.88 14.02 -50.08
C ASN A 753 -3.08 12.73 -50.34
N HIS A 754 -1.94 12.85 -51.01
CA HIS A 754 -1.14 11.70 -51.41
C HIS A 754 -0.46 11.01 -50.21
N PRO A 755 -0.23 9.69 -50.26
CA PRO A 755 0.49 8.96 -49.23
C PRO A 755 1.98 9.35 -49.16
N TYR A 756 2.60 9.79 -50.25
CA TYR A 756 3.96 10.33 -50.25
C TYR A 756 3.93 11.80 -50.67
N PRO A 757 4.88 12.64 -50.21
CA PRO A 757 4.90 14.05 -50.61
C PRO A 757 4.85 14.27 -52.12
N TRP A 758 5.58 13.46 -52.87
CA TRP A 758 5.69 13.54 -54.33
C TRP A 758 4.59 12.83 -55.11
N GLY A 759 3.75 11.98 -54.48
CA GLY A 759 2.82 11.14 -55.26
C GLY A 759 2.22 9.95 -54.54
N THR A 760 1.56 9.11 -55.32
CA THR A 760 0.87 7.89 -54.85
C THR A 760 1.79 6.70 -54.68
N ASP A 761 2.85 6.61 -55.47
CA ASP A 761 3.71 5.43 -55.51
C ASP A 761 5.07 5.69 -54.83
N TRP A 762 5.52 4.69 -54.07
CA TRP A 762 6.87 4.70 -53.50
C TRP A 762 7.91 4.65 -54.62
N GLN A 763 8.94 5.50 -54.50
CA GLN A 763 10.02 5.59 -55.48
C GLN A 763 11.37 5.45 -54.75
N GLU A 764 11.94 4.25 -54.83
CA GLU A 764 13.26 3.93 -54.29
C GLU A 764 14.35 4.73 -55.03
N GLY A 765 15.41 5.15 -54.31
CA GLY A 765 16.55 5.86 -54.91
C GLY A 765 16.32 7.33 -55.28
N HIS A 766 15.16 7.92 -55.00
CA HIS A 766 14.86 9.32 -55.39
C HIS A 766 15.59 10.45 -54.63
N CYS A 767 16.68 10.15 -53.92
CA CYS A 767 17.64 11.16 -53.44
C CYS A 767 18.98 10.53 -53.03
N GLU A 768 19.75 10.04 -54.01
CA GLU A 768 21.07 9.40 -53.79
C GLU A 768 22.07 10.33 -53.06
N GLU A 769 21.91 11.65 -53.18
CA GLU A 769 22.85 12.63 -52.65
C GLU A 769 22.91 12.67 -51.11
N VAL A 770 21.86 12.20 -50.43
CA VAL A 770 21.77 12.14 -48.96
C VAL A 770 21.91 10.71 -48.40
N GLU A 771 21.97 9.70 -49.26
CA GLU A 771 22.03 8.30 -48.87
C GLU A 771 23.30 7.98 -48.05
N GLY A 772 23.15 7.17 -46.99
CA GLY A 772 24.25 6.81 -46.09
C GLY A 772 24.73 7.94 -45.17
N ARG A 773 24.03 9.08 -45.12
CA ARG A 773 24.34 10.20 -44.22
C ARG A 773 23.39 10.26 -43.03
N ASP A 774 23.90 10.70 -41.89
CA ASP A 774 23.09 10.94 -40.69
C ASP A 774 22.27 12.24 -40.77
N VAL A 775 22.80 13.26 -41.46
CA VAL A 775 22.20 14.59 -41.65
C VAL A 775 22.59 15.11 -43.04
N PRO A 776 21.66 15.70 -43.83
CA PRO A 776 21.98 16.30 -45.12
C PRO A 776 23.01 17.43 -45.01
N PRO A 777 23.95 17.58 -45.95
CA PRO A 777 24.95 18.67 -45.93
C PRO A 777 24.34 20.04 -46.25
N ARG A 778 23.21 20.10 -46.94
CA ARG A 778 22.42 21.32 -47.15
C ARG A 778 20.94 20.99 -47.27
N VAL A 779 20.06 21.96 -47.03
CA VAL A 779 18.63 21.87 -47.38
C VAL A 779 18.41 21.90 -48.90
N GLY A 780 17.28 21.36 -49.36
CA GLY A 780 16.84 21.35 -50.74
C GLY A 780 17.71 20.48 -51.65
N MET A 781 18.12 19.30 -51.17
CA MET A 781 18.89 18.33 -51.97
C MET A 781 17.99 17.40 -52.78
N CYS A 782 16.73 17.25 -52.38
CA CYS A 782 15.79 16.32 -53.01
C CYS A 782 14.56 17.06 -53.60
N PRO A 783 14.72 18.02 -54.52
CA PRO A 783 13.59 18.82 -55.01
C PRO A 783 12.52 18.00 -55.74
N GLN A 784 12.85 16.79 -56.22
CA GLN A 784 11.90 15.85 -56.82
C GLN A 784 10.95 15.23 -55.78
N ARG A 785 11.26 15.39 -54.48
CA ARG A 785 10.46 14.94 -53.34
C ARG A 785 9.64 16.05 -52.70
N ASP A 786 9.58 17.24 -53.32
CA ASP A 786 8.74 18.34 -52.86
C ASP A 786 7.27 17.90 -52.83
N SER A 787 6.55 18.34 -51.79
CA SER A 787 5.12 18.07 -51.71
C SER A 787 4.35 18.77 -52.83
N GLY A 788 3.11 18.35 -53.09
CA GLY A 788 2.24 19.06 -54.04
C GLY A 788 1.95 20.54 -53.69
N TYR A 789 2.28 20.99 -52.47
CA TYR A 789 2.27 22.42 -52.09
C TYR A 789 3.61 23.12 -52.35
N GLY A 790 4.70 22.38 -52.62
CA GLY A 790 6.05 22.91 -52.82
C GLY A 790 6.92 22.91 -51.56
N VAL A 791 6.54 22.16 -50.52
CA VAL A 791 7.29 22.03 -49.27
C VAL A 791 8.34 20.92 -49.43
N SER A 792 9.59 21.20 -49.10
CA SER A 792 10.74 20.34 -49.39
C SER A 792 11.32 19.67 -48.14
N ASP A 793 12.19 18.68 -48.36
CA ASP A 793 12.93 17.90 -47.35
C ASP A 793 12.08 17.23 -46.25
N LEU A 794 10.81 16.95 -46.54
CA LEU A 794 9.90 16.28 -45.60
C LEU A 794 10.27 14.79 -45.39
N VAL A 795 10.88 14.17 -46.40
CA VAL A 795 11.39 12.78 -46.38
C VAL A 795 12.82 12.76 -46.92
N GLY A 796 13.75 12.15 -46.18
CA GLY A 796 15.20 12.18 -46.48
C GLY A 796 15.92 13.41 -45.93
N GLY A 797 15.27 14.15 -45.02
CA GLY A 797 15.79 15.34 -44.35
C GLY A 797 16.32 15.04 -42.96
N VAL A 798 15.68 15.60 -41.94
CA VAL A 798 15.86 15.28 -40.52
C VAL A 798 14.49 15.04 -39.90
N PHE A 799 14.42 14.43 -38.71
CA PHE A 799 13.20 14.55 -37.92
C PHE A 799 12.97 16.01 -37.54
N GLU A 800 11.72 16.43 -37.45
CA GLU A 800 11.35 17.82 -37.23
C GLU A 800 10.39 17.96 -36.05
N TRP A 801 10.74 18.85 -35.12
CA TRP A 801 9.89 19.16 -33.97
C TRP A 801 8.54 19.73 -34.39
N THR A 802 7.46 19.20 -33.80
CA THR A 802 6.12 19.79 -33.87
C THR A 802 5.72 20.42 -32.53
N ALA A 803 4.61 21.15 -32.53
CA ALA A 803 4.02 21.75 -31.34
C ALA A 803 3.31 20.72 -30.45
N ASP A 804 2.92 19.56 -30.99
CA ASP A 804 2.05 18.60 -30.32
C ASP A 804 2.84 17.63 -29.44
N SER A 805 2.23 17.25 -28.32
CA SER A 805 2.70 16.11 -27.54
C SER A 805 2.54 14.83 -28.36
N TYR A 806 3.47 13.89 -28.21
CA TYR A 806 3.36 12.61 -28.90
C TYR A 806 2.28 11.76 -28.23
N ALA A 807 1.26 11.38 -29.00
CA ALA A 807 0.15 10.53 -28.55
C ALA A 807 -0.47 9.81 -29.74
N SER A 808 -1.07 8.63 -29.55
CA SER A 808 -1.83 7.97 -30.63
C SER A 808 -3.01 8.84 -31.09
N TYR A 809 -3.35 8.78 -32.39
CA TYR A 809 -4.49 9.52 -32.93
C TYR A 809 -5.82 8.98 -32.44
N ASP A 810 -5.95 7.67 -32.27
CA ASP A 810 -7.10 7.12 -31.59
C ASP A 810 -7.13 7.62 -30.11
N ARG A 811 -8.14 8.43 -29.76
CA ARG A 811 -8.33 8.87 -28.37
C ARG A 811 -9.11 7.86 -27.54
N SER A 812 -9.86 6.95 -28.18
CA SER A 812 -10.31 5.74 -27.46
C SER A 812 -9.08 4.92 -27.08
N PHE A 813 -8.04 4.94 -27.93
CA PHE A 813 -6.73 4.44 -27.57
C PHE A 813 -5.98 5.22 -26.46
N LEU A 814 -6.59 6.24 -25.84
CA LEU A 814 -6.12 6.88 -24.58
C LEU A 814 -7.15 6.79 -23.45
N HIS A 815 -8.45 6.76 -23.77
CA HIS A 815 -9.54 6.71 -22.80
C HIS A 815 -9.89 5.30 -22.34
N SER A 816 -9.59 4.29 -23.15
CA SER A 816 -9.62 2.92 -22.71
C SER A 816 -8.26 2.46 -22.19
N ASN A 817 -7.16 3.24 -22.35
CA ASN A 817 -5.77 2.79 -22.60
C ASN A 817 -4.61 3.23 -21.71
N ALA A 818 -4.74 3.06 -20.41
CA ALA A 818 -3.72 3.56 -19.50
C ALA A 818 -2.63 2.54 -19.10
N ASN A 819 -2.28 1.58 -19.97
CA ASN A 819 -1.25 0.59 -19.66
C ASN A 819 0.02 0.70 -20.53
N GLU A 820 1.06 1.06 -19.78
CA GLU A 820 2.49 0.68 -19.81
C GLU A 820 3.33 0.88 -21.07
N TRP A 821 2.85 0.71 -22.31
CA TRP A 821 3.65 1.06 -23.51
C TRP A 821 3.22 2.35 -24.21
N LEU A 822 1.96 2.77 -24.05
CA LEU A 822 1.40 3.95 -24.72
C LEU A 822 1.05 5.10 -23.77
N VAL A 823 1.26 4.88 -22.47
CA VAL A 823 1.63 5.96 -21.56
C VAL A 823 3.12 6.29 -21.75
N THR A 824 3.51 6.61 -22.99
CA THR A 824 4.59 7.56 -23.26
C THR A 824 4.05 8.98 -23.11
N PHE A 825 3.27 9.25 -22.06
CA PHE A 825 3.36 10.55 -21.39
C PHE A 825 4.56 10.49 -20.45
N ASP A 826 5.76 10.28 -20.99
CA ASP A 826 6.79 11.19 -20.53
C ASP A 826 6.29 12.54 -21.03
N PRO A 827 5.86 13.47 -20.16
CA PRO A 827 5.26 14.74 -20.59
C PRO A 827 6.26 15.65 -21.31
N LEU A 828 7.48 15.17 -21.43
CA LEU A 828 8.54 15.73 -22.22
C LEU A 828 8.55 15.13 -23.63
N MET A 829 7.77 14.10 -23.97
CA MET A 829 7.73 13.50 -25.31
C MET A 829 6.82 14.30 -26.25
N TYR A 830 7.41 14.80 -27.33
CA TYR A 830 6.72 15.56 -28.36
C TYR A 830 6.78 14.84 -29.70
N SER A 831 5.76 15.04 -30.53
CA SER A 831 5.74 14.46 -31.87
C SER A 831 6.83 15.09 -32.71
N VAL A 832 7.64 14.24 -33.35
CA VAL A 832 8.55 14.62 -34.41
C VAL A 832 8.09 13.97 -35.71
N ARG A 833 8.18 14.73 -36.80
CA ARG A 833 7.74 14.28 -38.13
C ARG A 833 8.89 14.29 -39.14
N GLY A 834 8.71 13.58 -40.24
CA GLY A 834 9.71 13.44 -41.28
C GLY A 834 10.62 12.23 -41.10
N SER A 835 11.53 12.06 -42.04
CA SER A 835 12.36 10.86 -42.13
C SER A 835 13.82 11.23 -42.41
N PRO A 836 14.80 10.73 -41.61
CA PRO A 836 16.22 10.97 -41.85
C PRO A 836 16.73 10.13 -43.05
N PRO A 837 17.92 10.42 -43.60
CA PRO A 837 18.35 9.84 -44.88
C PRO A 837 18.63 8.33 -44.87
N GLY A 838 18.72 7.72 -43.70
CA GLY A 838 19.04 6.29 -43.51
C GLY A 838 17.83 5.38 -43.26
N GLN A 839 16.59 5.88 -43.34
CA GLN A 839 15.40 5.04 -43.14
C GLN A 839 15.20 4.09 -44.33
N VAL A 840 15.06 2.79 -44.05
CA VAL A 840 14.87 1.73 -45.05
C VAL A 840 13.38 1.45 -45.20
N GLY A 841 12.85 1.56 -46.43
CA GLY A 841 11.44 1.28 -46.75
C GLY A 841 10.61 2.53 -47.08
N PRO A 842 9.32 2.36 -47.43
CA PRO A 842 8.44 3.46 -47.82
C PRO A 842 8.16 4.41 -46.65
N ALA A 843 8.73 5.61 -46.69
CA ALA A 843 8.44 6.70 -45.75
C ALA A 843 7.26 7.54 -46.28
N THR A 844 6.04 7.19 -45.87
CA THR A 844 4.83 7.95 -46.21
C THR A 844 4.76 9.25 -45.42
N ALA A 845 3.88 10.16 -45.84
CA ALA A 845 3.57 11.40 -45.14
C ALA A 845 2.95 11.14 -43.75
N SER A 846 2.28 10.01 -43.54
CA SER A 846 1.77 9.52 -42.25
C SER A 846 2.82 8.78 -41.42
N TYR A 847 3.52 7.81 -42.01
CA TYR A 847 4.48 6.87 -41.39
C TYR A 847 5.76 7.52 -40.85
N SER A 848 6.05 8.75 -41.27
CA SER A 848 7.25 9.49 -40.89
C SER A 848 7.07 10.16 -39.52
N ARG A 849 6.76 9.39 -38.47
CA ARG A 849 6.36 9.86 -37.14
C ARG A 849 7.20 9.22 -36.03
N SER A 850 7.52 9.96 -34.97
CA SER A 850 8.07 9.38 -33.74
C SER A 850 7.82 10.28 -32.51
N GLY A 851 8.05 9.74 -31.33
CA GLY A 851 8.07 10.51 -30.08
C GLY A 851 9.51 10.79 -29.64
N GLN A 852 9.81 12.04 -29.30
CA GLN A 852 11.13 12.41 -28.76
C GLN A 852 11.01 13.30 -27.53
N ASN A 853 11.83 13.03 -26.50
CA ASN A 853 11.89 13.86 -25.31
C ASN A 853 12.45 15.25 -25.67
N GLY A 854 11.68 16.30 -25.38
CA GLY A 854 11.90 17.68 -25.77
C GLY A 854 13.09 18.36 -25.13
N PHE A 855 13.66 17.78 -24.06
CA PHE A 855 14.94 18.23 -23.48
C PHE A 855 16.15 17.50 -24.05
N GLN A 856 15.95 16.39 -24.78
CA GLN A 856 17.06 15.67 -25.39
C GLN A 856 17.50 16.38 -26.67
N ARG A 857 18.82 16.58 -26.80
CA ARG A 857 19.44 16.98 -28.06
C ARG A 857 19.66 15.74 -28.91
N GLY A 858 19.13 15.74 -30.13
CA GLY A 858 19.22 14.60 -31.03
C GLY A 858 19.40 15.03 -32.49
N ARG A 859 19.15 14.10 -33.42
CA ARG A 859 19.14 14.36 -34.87
C ARG A 859 17.80 14.95 -35.31
N VAL A 860 17.27 15.86 -34.50
CA VAL A 860 15.97 16.50 -34.70
C VAL A 860 16.21 17.98 -34.98
N GLY A 861 15.76 18.42 -36.16
CA GLY A 861 15.66 19.81 -36.55
C GLY A 861 14.23 20.31 -36.42
N PHE A 862 13.88 21.35 -37.15
CA PHE A 862 12.54 21.96 -37.09
C PHE A 862 12.31 22.91 -38.26
N ARG A 863 11.04 23.25 -38.48
CA ARG A 863 10.58 24.32 -39.36
C ARG A 863 9.55 25.18 -38.65
N CYS A 864 9.33 26.40 -39.11
CA CYS A 864 8.37 27.31 -38.49
C CYS A 864 7.09 27.44 -39.32
N VAL A 865 5.98 27.75 -38.65
CA VAL A 865 4.72 28.16 -39.27
C VAL A 865 4.27 29.53 -38.79
N LEU A 866 3.52 30.21 -39.66
CA LEU A 866 2.83 31.46 -39.38
C LEU A 866 1.34 31.27 -39.71
N PRO A 867 0.43 31.45 -38.74
CA PRO A 867 -1.01 31.32 -38.99
C PRO A 867 -1.48 32.30 -40.07
N GLY A 868 -2.39 31.86 -40.94
CA GLY A 868 -2.87 32.65 -42.08
C GLY A 868 -3.78 33.81 -41.71
N GLU A 869 -4.14 33.98 -40.43
CA GLU A 869 -4.78 35.19 -39.88
C GLU A 869 -3.76 36.32 -39.63
N ALA A 870 -2.47 35.96 -39.54
CA ALA A 870 -1.37 36.91 -39.37
C ALA A 870 -0.76 37.36 -40.71
N LEU A 871 -1.36 36.94 -41.83
CA LEU A 871 -0.97 37.15 -43.24
C LEU A 871 -2.13 37.75 -44.03
#